data_AF-A0A671Q2H7-F1
#
_entry.id   AF-A0A671Q2H7-F1
#
_cell.length_a   1.000
_cell.length_b   1.000
_cell.length_c   1.000
_cell.angle_alpha   90.00
_cell.angle_beta   90.00
_cell.angle_gamma   90.00
#
_symmetry.space_group_name_H-M   'P 1'
#
loop_
_entity.id
_entity.type
_entity.pdbx_description
1 polymer ?
#
loop_
_entity_poly.entity_id
_entity_poly.type
_entity_poly.pdbx_seq_one_letter_code
_entity_poly.pdbx_strand_id
1 'polypeptide(L)'
;MCVLQDFEALTPNLLARTIETVEGGGIVVILLRTVNSLKQLYTIAMDVHSRYRTEAHQDVVGRFNERFILSLASCKTCVVIDDQLSILPISTHITNIKPVPPKTQDDGLSPREQELKDLKESLQDTQPVGVLVDSCKTMDQAKAVLKFIEAISEKTLRSTVALTASRGRGKSAALGLAVAGAVAFGYSNIFVTSPSPDNLHTLFEFIFKGFDALQYQEHLDYEIIQSLNPEFNKAVIRVNIFKEHRQTIQYIHPADAVKLGQAELLVIDEAAAIPLPLVKKLLGPYLVFMASTINGYEGTGRSLSLKLIQQLRQQSADSQLNLLAENRNTSTARLAAARTLHEVTLHESIRYGQGDPVEKWLNDLLCLDCLSVPRIISGCPLPQTCDLYYVNRDTLFCYHKASEAFLQRLMALYVASHYKNSPNDLQMLSDAPAHHLFCLLAPVPPTQNSLPEVLAVVQVCLEGDISRQFVLNSLSRGKKASGDLIPWTVSEQFQDPEFGSLSGGRIVRIAVNPDYQGMGYGSRTLQLLQQYYDGQFSLLDEQEQTTTSTITSVSSEAVSLLEEVVSPRKDLPPLLLKLNERRAERLDYLGVSYGLTPQLLKFWKKAGFVPVYLRQTPNDLTGEHSCIMLKELNAEESTEQNQWLSAFWKDFRRRFLSLLSFQFSKFSPTLALNILQNKNAKDDSPAALTSAELAATFTPYDLKRLEMYSRNMVDYHLIMDMIPVVARLYFLKQLGDITLSVAQCALLLGIGLQHKSVDELEKEIELPGSQLMGLFNRVIRKVVQFFNILQENAVEAEMVATKDISMEPTVYMIRGDDEEWDQVLKKAGHTAIVSIKR
;
A
#
# COMPACT_ATOMS: atom_id res chain seq x y z
N MET A 1 -6.80 33.57 15.45
CA MET A 1 -7.86 32.85 16.21
C MET A 1 -8.51 31.86 15.26
N CYS A 2 -8.77 30.63 15.69
CA CYS A 2 -9.49 29.62 14.93
C CYS A 2 -10.75 29.25 15.72
N VAL A 3 -11.92 29.23 15.07
CA VAL A 3 -13.19 28.86 15.71
C VAL A 3 -13.76 27.64 15.01
N LEU A 4 -13.98 26.58 15.77
CA LEU A 4 -14.59 25.33 15.32
C LEU A 4 -16.01 25.29 15.87
N GLN A 5 -17.00 25.43 14.97
CA GLN A 5 -18.40 25.59 15.37
C GLN A 5 -19.12 24.26 15.62
N ASP A 6 -18.94 23.28 14.73
CA ASP A 6 -19.67 22.01 14.78
C ASP A 6 -18.76 20.88 15.28
N PHE A 7 -19.00 20.41 16.50
CA PHE A 7 -18.27 19.27 17.08
C PHE A 7 -18.57 17.95 16.34
N GLU A 8 -19.78 17.78 15.80
CA GLU A 8 -20.24 16.59 15.07
C GLU A 8 -19.41 16.31 13.80
N ALA A 9 -18.89 17.37 13.16
CA ALA A 9 -18.09 17.30 11.94
C ALA A 9 -16.57 17.21 12.21
N LEU A 10 -16.15 17.22 13.47
CA LEU A 10 -14.75 17.39 13.86
C LEU A 10 -13.97 16.09 13.71
N THR A 11 -13.33 15.90 12.55
CA THR A 11 -12.44 14.74 12.33
C THR A 11 -11.02 15.00 12.87
N PRO A 12 -10.28 13.96 13.30
CA PRO A 12 -8.89 14.09 13.74
C PRO A 12 -7.99 14.84 12.75
N ASN A 13 -8.16 14.58 11.45
CA ASN A 13 -7.41 15.26 10.40
C ASN A 13 -7.77 16.76 10.29
N LEU A 14 -9.04 17.11 10.43
CA LEU A 14 -9.47 18.52 10.45
C LEU A 14 -8.94 19.25 11.69
N LEU A 15 -8.97 18.59 12.85
CA LEU A 15 -8.42 19.08 14.10
C LEU A 15 -6.92 19.37 13.94
N ALA A 16 -6.14 18.43 13.40
CA ALA A 16 -4.71 18.63 13.16
C ALA A 16 -4.44 19.81 12.21
N ARG A 17 -5.18 19.88 11.08
CA ARG A 17 -5.06 20.96 10.09
C ARG A 17 -5.30 22.33 10.68
N THR A 18 -6.39 22.48 11.44
CA THR A 18 -6.83 23.77 11.97
C THR A 18 -5.92 24.24 13.10
N ILE A 19 -5.53 23.36 14.02
CA ILE A 19 -4.64 23.71 15.13
C ILE A 19 -3.25 24.09 14.62
N GLU A 20 -2.67 23.32 13.68
CA GLU A 20 -1.34 23.64 13.14
C GLU A 20 -1.30 24.97 12.36
N THR A 21 -2.44 25.48 11.88
CA THR A 21 -2.50 26.78 11.16
C THR A 21 -2.48 27.99 12.08
N VAL A 22 -2.69 27.81 13.38
CA VAL A 22 -2.71 28.93 14.33
C VAL A 22 -1.28 29.33 14.70
N GLU A 23 -0.99 30.62 14.62
CA GLU A 23 0.29 31.20 15.04
C GLU A 23 0.38 31.34 16.57
N GLY A 24 1.61 31.45 17.09
CA GLY A 24 1.87 31.63 18.52
C GLY A 24 1.16 32.86 19.08
N GLY A 25 0.56 32.73 20.26
CA GLY A 25 -0.30 33.76 20.85
C GLY A 25 -1.74 33.75 20.33
N GLY A 26 -2.05 32.89 19.36
CA GLY A 26 -3.43 32.64 18.92
C GLY A 26 -4.22 31.75 19.90
N ILE A 27 -5.54 31.78 19.75
CA ILE A 27 -6.49 30.96 20.51
C ILE A 27 -7.28 30.07 19.54
N VAL A 28 -7.45 28.79 19.91
CA VAL A 28 -8.35 27.83 19.25
C VAL A 28 -9.61 27.71 20.12
N VAL A 29 -10.76 28.03 19.56
CA VAL A 29 -12.06 27.99 20.24
C VAL A 29 -12.88 26.86 19.63
N ILE A 30 -13.34 25.92 20.47
CA ILE A 30 -14.27 24.87 20.07
C ILE A 30 -15.61 25.19 20.71
N LEU A 31 -16.61 25.45 19.88
CA LEU A 31 -17.98 25.68 20.34
C LEU A 31 -18.67 24.33 20.50
N LEU A 32 -19.29 24.15 21.66
CA LEU A 32 -20.13 23.00 21.96
C LEU A 32 -21.57 23.50 21.97
N ARG A 33 -22.51 22.74 21.40
CA ARG A 33 -23.94 23.01 21.62
C ARG A 33 -24.24 22.90 23.11
N THR A 34 -25.23 23.66 23.57
CA THR A 34 -25.67 23.66 24.97
C THR A 34 -25.97 22.23 25.42
N VAL A 35 -25.14 21.70 26.31
CA VAL A 35 -25.27 20.38 26.92
C VAL A 35 -25.43 20.53 28.42
N ASN A 36 -26.25 19.67 29.03
CA ASN A 36 -26.48 19.71 30.48
C ASN A 36 -25.40 18.94 31.25
N SER A 37 -24.66 18.04 30.57
CA SER A 37 -23.50 17.32 31.11
C SER A 37 -22.51 17.04 29.98
N LEU A 38 -21.21 17.09 30.30
CA LEU A 38 -20.16 16.78 29.32
C LEU A 38 -20.15 15.32 28.88
N LYS A 39 -20.73 14.41 29.68
CA LYS A 39 -20.89 13.00 29.30
C LYS A 39 -21.85 12.79 28.13
N GLN A 40 -22.78 13.72 27.91
CA GLN A 40 -23.67 13.68 26.73
C GLN A 40 -22.87 13.79 25.42
N LEU A 41 -21.71 14.43 25.46
CA LEU A 41 -20.81 14.54 24.30
C LEU A 41 -20.17 13.20 23.92
N TYR A 42 -20.10 12.22 24.83
CA TYR A 42 -19.60 10.87 24.51
C TYR A 42 -20.52 10.13 23.54
N THR A 43 -21.82 10.40 23.64
CA THR A 43 -22.86 9.72 22.86
C THR A 43 -23.25 10.44 21.58
N ILE A 44 -22.66 11.61 21.30
CA ILE A 44 -22.96 12.35 20.06
C ILE A 44 -22.46 11.54 18.85
N ALA A 45 -23.39 11.24 17.95
CA ALA A 45 -23.07 10.64 16.66
C ALA A 45 -22.41 11.69 15.77
N MET A 46 -21.24 11.36 15.24
CA MET A 46 -20.52 12.20 14.28
C MET A 46 -20.97 11.90 12.86
N ASP A 47 -20.80 12.84 11.94
CA ASP A 47 -21.16 12.65 10.52
C ASP A 47 -20.46 11.43 9.90
N VAL A 48 -19.24 11.15 10.33
CA VAL A 48 -18.43 10.02 9.87
C VAL A 48 -19.00 8.68 10.31
N HIS A 49 -19.77 8.63 11.41
CA HIS A 49 -20.36 7.38 11.92
C HIS A 49 -21.32 6.75 10.90
N SER A 50 -21.96 7.57 10.05
CA SER A 50 -22.77 7.06 8.92
C SER A 50 -21.98 6.17 7.95
N ARG A 51 -20.66 6.39 7.82
CA ARG A 51 -19.77 5.62 6.94
C ARG A 51 -19.25 4.33 7.59
N TYR A 52 -19.31 4.24 8.91
CA TYR A 52 -18.82 3.10 9.69
C TYR A 52 -19.91 2.05 9.98
N ARG A 53 -21.17 2.42 9.79
CA ARG A 53 -22.30 1.51 9.94
C ARG A 53 -22.39 0.57 8.74
N THR A 54 -22.37 -0.72 9.01
CA THR A 54 -22.75 -1.76 8.04
C THR A 54 -24.18 -2.21 8.30
N GLU A 55 -24.76 -3.02 7.41
CA GLU A 55 -26.10 -3.58 7.63
C GLU A 55 -26.12 -4.46 8.90
N ALA A 56 -25.08 -5.29 9.09
CA ALA A 56 -24.92 -6.18 10.24
C ALA A 56 -24.54 -5.45 11.54
N HIS A 57 -23.80 -4.34 11.46
CA HIS A 57 -23.31 -3.61 12.64
C HIS A 57 -23.65 -2.12 12.58
N GLN A 58 -24.76 -1.75 13.23
CA GLN A 58 -25.26 -0.36 13.26
C GLN A 58 -24.85 0.43 14.52
N ASP A 59 -24.53 -0.27 15.61
CA ASP A 59 -24.24 0.33 16.91
C ASP A 59 -22.81 0.89 16.96
N VAL A 60 -22.69 2.19 16.72
CA VAL A 60 -21.41 2.91 16.81
C VAL A 60 -21.25 3.48 18.22
N VAL A 61 -20.08 3.26 18.83
CA VAL A 61 -19.73 3.80 20.16
C VAL A 61 -18.67 4.88 19.98
N GLY A 62 -18.94 6.10 20.45
CA GLY A 62 -18.05 7.27 20.34
C GLY A 62 -16.84 7.24 21.28
N ARG A 63 -15.95 6.25 21.12
CA ARG A 63 -14.75 6.07 21.95
C ARG A 63 -13.74 7.19 21.73
N PHE A 64 -13.61 7.68 20.49
CA PHE A 64 -12.71 8.80 20.21
C PHE A 64 -13.13 10.08 20.94
N ASN A 65 -14.43 10.35 21.03
CA ASN A 65 -14.97 11.52 21.71
C ASN A 65 -14.73 11.46 23.23
N GLU A 66 -14.91 10.28 23.83
CA GLU A 66 -14.57 10.04 25.24
C GLU A 66 -13.09 10.32 25.49
N ARG A 67 -12.20 9.76 24.67
CA ARG A 67 -10.76 10.01 24.75
C ARG A 67 -10.42 11.49 24.54
N PHE A 68 -11.05 12.17 23.59
CA PHE A 68 -10.81 13.57 23.29
C PHE A 68 -11.10 14.44 24.51
N ILE A 69 -12.26 14.28 25.16
CA ILE A 69 -12.64 15.07 26.33
C ILE A 69 -11.73 14.79 27.52
N LEU A 70 -11.40 13.52 27.77
CA LEU A 70 -10.43 13.15 28.82
C LEU A 70 -9.05 13.77 28.56
N SER A 71 -8.63 13.84 27.30
CA SER A 71 -7.37 14.47 26.92
C SER A 71 -7.37 15.98 27.16
N LEU A 72 -8.51 16.67 26.99
CA LEU A 72 -8.62 18.10 27.29
C LEU A 72 -8.42 18.38 28.77
N ALA A 73 -8.89 17.50 29.66
CA ALA A 73 -8.67 17.63 31.10
C ALA A 73 -7.18 17.54 31.48
N SER A 74 -6.37 16.80 30.71
CA SER A 74 -4.92 16.70 30.90
C SER A 74 -4.14 17.89 30.33
N CYS A 75 -4.74 18.64 29.40
CA CYS A 75 -4.08 19.75 28.73
C CYS A 75 -3.95 20.96 29.66
N LYS A 76 -2.72 21.42 29.88
CA LYS A 76 -2.41 22.50 30.84
C LYS A 76 -2.96 23.87 30.41
N THR A 77 -3.15 24.08 29.12
CA THR A 77 -3.56 25.36 28.52
C THR A 77 -5.00 25.35 28.00
N CYS A 78 -5.75 24.27 28.23
CA CYS A 78 -7.16 24.20 27.88
C CYS A 78 -8.00 24.83 29.00
N VAL A 79 -8.96 25.68 28.61
CA VAL A 79 -9.95 26.27 29.51
C VAL A 79 -11.33 25.94 28.94
N VAL A 80 -12.21 25.41 29.79
CA VAL A 80 -13.61 25.16 29.45
C VAL A 80 -14.43 26.24 30.12
N ILE A 81 -15.27 26.90 29.32
CA ILE A 81 -16.01 28.09 29.71
C ILE A 81 -17.48 27.86 29.32
N ASP A 82 -18.41 28.31 30.17
CA ASP A 82 -19.83 28.33 29.84
C ASP A 82 -20.22 29.52 28.95
N ASP A 83 -21.51 29.64 28.64
CA ASP A 83 -22.10 30.74 27.88
C ASP A 83 -22.04 32.11 28.61
N GLN A 84 -21.83 32.10 29.93
CA GLN A 84 -21.71 33.29 30.78
C GLN A 84 -20.25 33.68 31.07
N LEU A 85 -19.28 33.03 30.41
CA LEU A 85 -17.85 33.22 30.63
C LEU A 85 -17.34 32.76 32.02
N SER A 86 -18.09 31.89 32.69
CA SER A 86 -17.66 31.24 33.93
C SER A 86 -16.76 30.04 33.62
N ILE A 87 -15.69 29.90 34.41
CA ILE A 87 -14.68 28.85 34.22
C ILE A 87 -15.16 27.57 34.91
N LEU A 88 -15.28 26.48 34.15
CA LEU A 88 -15.61 25.17 34.70
C LEU A 88 -14.36 24.49 35.30
N PRO A 89 -14.42 23.94 36.53
CA PRO A 89 -13.27 23.35 37.22
C PRO A 89 -12.95 21.92 36.75
N ILE A 90 -12.90 21.68 35.44
CA ILE A 90 -12.68 20.35 34.86
C ILE A 90 -11.20 19.96 34.88
N SER A 91 -10.29 20.94 34.74
CA SER A 91 -8.86 20.71 34.85
C SER A 91 -8.28 21.40 36.10
N THR A 92 -7.56 20.63 36.91
CA THR A 92 -6.89 21.12 38.13
C THR A 92 -5.77 22.12 37.84
N HIS A 93 -5.39 22.26 36.57
CA HIS A 93 -4.32 23.16 36.14
C HIS A 93 -4.77 24.62 36.04
N ILE A 94 -6.06 24.87 35.74
CA ILE A 94 -6.58 26.23 35.53
C ILE A 94 -6.57 27.06 36.81
N THR A 95 -6.83 26.45 37.96
CA THR A 95 -6.85 27.15 39.25
C THR A 95 -5.50 27.76 39.64
N ASN A 96 -4.41 27.33 39.00
CA ASN A 96 -3.04 27.75 39.30
C ASN A 96 -2.38 28.58 38.19
N ILE A 97 -3.13 29.04 37.18
CA ILE A 97 -2.56 29.87 36.11
C ILE A 97 -2.15 31.23 36.68
N LYS A 98 -0.85 31.54 36.60
CA LYS A 98 -0.30 32.84 36.95
C LYS A 98 0.04 33.62 35.67
N PRO A 99 -0.27 34.93 35.60
CA PRO A 99 0.14 35.75 34.47
C PRO A 99 1.68 35.79 34.42
N VAL A 100 2.24 35.50 33.25
CA VAL A 100 3.68 35.68 33.00
C VAL A 100 3.96 37.19 33.04
N PRO A 101 4.99 37.66 33.76
CA PRO A 101 5.34 39.08 33.74
C PRO A 101 5.63 39.52 32.30
N PRO A 102 5.20 40.74 31.91
CA PRO A 102 5.49 41.24 30.57
C PRO A 102 7.01 41.30 30.36
N LYS A 103 7.50 40.76 29.24
CA LYS A 103 8.92 40.79 28.89
C LYS A 103 9.41 42.25 28.91
N THR A 104 10.26 42.59 29.87
CA THR A 104 11.01 43.86 29.86
C THR A 104 12.11 43.79 28.80
N GLN A 105 12.57 44.94 28.26
CA GLN A 105 13.65 44.97 27.26
C GLN A 105 14.96 44.30 27.74
N ASP A 106 15.10 44.10 29.05
CA ASP A 106 16.24 43.44 29.70
C ASP A 106 16.11 41.90 29.84
N ASP A 107 14.94 41.31 29.54
CA ASP A 107 14.85 39.86 29.37
C ASP A 107 15.52 39.52 28.03
N GLY A 108 16.78 39.09 28.10
CA GLY A 108 17.59 38.75 26.93
C GLY A 108 16.85 37.86 25.94
N LEU A 109 17.19 38.02 24.66
CA LEU A 109 16.73 37.14 23.58
C LEU A 109 16.97 35.69 23.98
N SER A 110 16.10 34.79 23.51
CA SER A 110 16.33 33.38 23.78
C SER A 110 17.71 32.97 23.24
N PRO A 111 18.44 32.04 23.91
CA PRO A 111 19.79 31.66 23.51
C PRO A 111 19.93 31.32 22.02
N ARG A 112 18.89 30.73 21.40
CA ARG A 112 18.87 30.39 19.97
C ARG A 112 18.62 31.58 19.05
N GLU A 113 17.84 32.57 19.47
CA GLU A 113 17.69 33.83 18.72
C GLU A 113 18.99 34.62 18.75
N GLN A 114 19.75 34.53 19.85
CA GLN A 114 21.08 35.12 19.95
C GLN A 114 22.08 34.40 19.03
N GLU A 115 22.12 33.05 19.06
CA GLU A 115 22.92 32.25 18.11
C GLU A 115 22.58 32.56 16.64
N LEU A 116 21.31 32.78 16.32
CA LEU A 116 20.90 33.14 14.96
C LEU A 116 21.42 34.53 14.57
N LYS A 117 21.39 35.50 15.48
CA LYS A 117 21.95 36.84 15.23
C LYS A 117 23.45 36.77 15.02
N ASP A 118 24.17 36.04 15.87
CA ASP A 118 25.61 35.84 15.74
C ASP A 118 25.96 35.20 14.38
N LEU A 119 25.18 34.21 13.96
CA LEU A 119 25.35 33.56 12.65
C LEU A 119 25.10 34.54 11.49
N LYS A 120 24.03 35.34 11.57
CA LYS A 120 23.70 36.35 10.55
C LYS A 120 24.78 37.41 10.43
N GLU A 121 25.29 37.91 11.55
CA GLU A 121 26.41 38.87 11.59
C GLU A 121 27.68 38.26 10.98
N SER A 122 27.98 36.99 11.28
CA SER A 122 29.17 36.32 10.74
C SER A 122 29.16 36.13 9.23
N LEU A 123 27.97 36.06 8.62
CA LEU A 123 27.78 35.76 7.20
C LEU A 123 27.38 36.97 6.35
N GLN A 124 27.20 38.14 6.96
CA GLN A 124 26.67 39.34 6.31
C GLN A 124 27.49 39.75 5.08
N ASP A 125 28.82 39.57 5.12
CA ASP A 125 29.73 39.95 4.04
C ASP A 125 29.80 38.89 2.91
N THR A 126 29.30 37.68 3.13
CA THR A 126 29.38 36.58 2.15
C THR A 126 28.17 36.58 1.21
N GLN A 127 28.23 37.34 0.11
CA GLN A 127 27.19 37.26 -0.93
C GLN A 127 27.35 35.98 -1.78
N PRO A 128 26.24 35.33 -2.20
CA PRO A 128 24.82 35.61 -1.97
C PRO A 128 24.25 35.03 -0.65
N VAL A 129 25.08 34.32 0.13
CA VAL A 129 24.66 33.51 1.29
C VAL A 129 24.10 34.37 2.44
N GLY A 130 24.76 35.46 2.80
CA GLY A 130 24.37 36.33 3.90
C GLY A 130 22.96 36.87 3.75
N VAL A 131 22.60 37.28 2.55
CA VAL A 131 21.27 37.84 2.21
C VAL A 131 20.15 36.79 2.35
N LEU A 132 20.41 35.56 1.91
CA LEU A 132 19.46 34.46 1.99
C LEU A 132 19.30 33.95 3.43
N VAL A 133 20.40 33.90 4.19
CA VAL A 133 20.39 33.51 5.61
C VAL A 133 19.71 34.59 6.46
N ASP A 134 19.81 35.87 6.11
CA ASP A 134 19.08 36.93 6.82
C ASP A 134 17.56 36.80 6.67
N SER A 135 17.09 36.23 5.55
CA SER A 135 15.67 35.93 5.35
C SER A 135 15.14 34.77 6.21
N CYS A 136 16.02 34.01 6.88
CA CYS A 136 15.64 32.88 7.73
C CYS A 136 15.14 33.35 9.11
N LYS A 137 14.10 32.69 9.62
CA LYS A 137 13.50 32.99 10.93
C LYS A 137 14.10 32.17 12.07
N THR A 138 14.54 30.94 11.79
CA THR A 138 15.02 30.00 12.81
C THR A 138 16.45 29.55 12.52
N MET A 139 17.15 29.11 13.57
CA MET A 139 18.54 28.64 13.45
C MET A 139 18.62 27.34 12.65
N ASP A 140 17.65 26.45 12.83
CA ASP A 140 17.54 25.21 12.05
C ASP A 140 17.37 25.52 10.54
N GLN A 141 16.55 26.51 10.20
CA GLN A 141 16.33 26.93 8.81
C GLN A 141 17.62 27.50 8.20
N ALA A 142 18.33 28.37 8.93
CA ALA A 142 19.59 28.93 8.48
C ALA A 142 20.65 27.85 8.22
N LYS A 143 20.82 26.89 9.14
CA LYS A 143 21.72 25.73 8.98
C LYS A 143 21.34 24.88 7.76
N ALA A 144 20.04 24.68 7.50
CA ALA A 144 19.57 23.93 6.35
C ALA A 144 19.89 24.65 5.02
N VAL A 145 19.61 25.95 4.93
CA VAL A 145 19.93 26.75 3.74
C VAL A 145 21.44 26.75 3.48
N LEU A 146 22.26 26.90 4.52
CA LEU A 146 23.72 26.79 4.40
C LEU A 146 24.18 25.45 3.83
N LYS A 147 23.61 24.34 4.32
CA LYS A 147 23.93 23.00 3.81
C LYS A 147 23.51 22.80 2.36
N PHE A 148 22.37 23.36 1.95
CA PHE A 148 21.99 23.35 0.54
C PHE A 148 22.97 24.14 -0.33
N ILE A 149 23.36 25.34 0.11
CA ILE A 149 24.30 26.19 -0.61
C ILE A 149 25.69 25.55 -0.70
N GLU A 150 26.17 24.89 0.36
CA GLU A 150 27.42 24.14 0.36
C GLU A 150 27.41 23.05 -0.72
N ALA A 151 26.32 22.29 -0.83
CA ALA A 151 26.16 21.27 -1.87
C ALA A 151 26.07 21.87 -3.29
N ILE A 152 25.48 23.05 -3.46
CA ILE A 152 25.44 23.80 -4.73
C ILE A 152 26.86 24.22 -5.14
N SER A 153 27.64 24.71 -4.17
CA SER A 153 29.01 25.20 -4.37
C SER A 153 29.99 24.08 -4.69
N GLU A 154 29.77 22.87 -4.17
CA GLU A 154 30.63 21.70 -4.45
C GLU A 154 30.58 21.27 -5.92
N LYS A 155 29.49 21.62 -6.65
CA LYS A 155 29.23 21.26 -8.06
C LYS A 155 29.36 19.76 -8.35
N THR A 156 29.12 18.90 -7.35
CA THR A 156 29.11 17.45 -7.51
C THR A 156 27.80 17.00 -8.16
N LEU A 157 27.89 16.51 -9.40
CA LEU A 157 26.73 16.07 -10.21
C LEU A 157 25.99 14.86 -9.62
N ARG A 158 26.41 14.27 -8.49
CA ARG A 158 25.74 13.09 -7.90
C ARG A 158 25.62 13.18 -6.39
N SER A 159 25.27 14.35 -5.88
CA SER A 159 24.96 14.58 -4.47
C SER A 159 23.45 14.62 -4.21
N THR A 160 23.02 14.24 -3.01
CA THR A 160 21.62 14.34 -2.56
C THR A 160 21.54 14.91 -1.18
N VAL A 161 20.79 16.00 -1.07
CA VAL A 161 20.48 16.62 0.20
C VAL A 161 19.04 16.26 0.56
N ALA A 162 18.88 15.49 1.63
CA ALA A 162 17.60 15.07 2.14
C ALA A 162 17.22 15.89 3.37
N LEU A 163 16.24 16.77 3.20
CA LEU A 163 15.65 17.57 4.26
C LEU A 163 14.40 16.87 4.81
N THR A 164 14.41 16.58 6.09
CA THR A 164 13.28 15.95 6.77
C THR A 164 12.79 16.82 7.91
N ALA A 165 11.48 17.01 8.01
CA ALA A 165 10.91 17.77 9.11
C ALA A 165 9.43 17.45 9.33
N SER A 166 8.91 17.81 10.49
CA SER A 166 7.47 17.84 10.72
C SER A 166 6.80 18.94 9.88
N ARG A 167 5.46 18.94 9.82
CA ARG A 167 4.69 20.02 9.20
C ARG A 167 4.88 21.33 9.98
N GLY A 168 4.77 22.48 9.31
CA GLY A 168 4.87 23.80 9.95
C GLY A 168 6.29 24.24 10.36
N ARG A 169 7.35 23.51 9.96
CA ARG A 169 8.76 23.83 10.27
C ARG A 169 9.50 24.62 9.18
N GLY A 170 8.82 25.03 8.11
CA GLY A 170 9.39 25.87 7.05
C GLY A 170 10.18 25.14 5.95
N LYS A 171 9.88 23.86 5.66
CA LYS A 171 10.58 23.07 4.62
C LYS A 171 10.57 23.73 3.23
N SER A 172 9.38 24.00 2.68
CA SER A 172 9.26 24.62 1.35
C SER A 172 9.85 26.03 1.32
N ALA A 173 9.84 26.75 2.45
CA ALA A 173 10.52 28.04 2.55
C ALA A 173 12.06 27.91 2.43
N ALA A 174 12.66 26.95 3.16
CA ALA A 174 14.09 26.67 3.08
C ALA A 174 14.51 26.21 1.67
N LEU A 175 13.70 25.35 1.03
CA LEU A 175 13.94 24.91 -0.35
C LEU A 175 13.83 26.07 -1.35
N GLY A 176 12.84 26.96 -1.19
CA GLY A 176 12.66 28.11 -2.09
C GLY A 176 13.84 29.08 -2.04
N LEU A 177 14.33 29.38 -0.83
CA LEU A 177 15.54 30.18 -0.63
C LEU A 177 16.79 29.49 -1.22
N ALA A 178 16.90 28.17 -1.08
CA ALA A 178 18.00 27.41 -1.67
C ALA A 178 17.97 27.43 -3.22
N VAL A 179 16.78 27.38 -3.84
CA VAL A 179 16.63 27.51 -5.30
C VAL A 179 17.02 28.90 -5.78
N ALA A 180 16.60 29.95 -5.07
CA ALA A 180 17.05 31.32 -5.37
C ALA A 180 18.58 31.45 -5.29
N GLY A 181 19.20 30.81 -4.29
CA GLY A 181 20.65 30.69 -4.19
C GLY A 181 21.26 29.93 -5.38
N ALA A 182 20.69 28.81 -5.81
CA ALA A 182 21.18 28.04 -6.96
C ALA A 182 21.19 28.87 -8.26
N VAL A 183 20.16 29.69 -8.47
CA VAL A 183 20.11 30.66 -9.59
C VAL A 183 21.27 31.64 -9.50
N ALA A 184 21.53 32.22 -8.31
CA ALA A 184 22.65 33.14 -8.10
C ALA A 184 24.04 32.49 -8.27
N PHE A 185 24.18 31.17 -8.04
CA PHE A 185 25.42 30.42 -8.31
C PHE A 185 25.56 29.95 -9.77
N GLY A 186 24.62 30.30 -10.65
CA GLY A 186 24.73 30.11 -12.09
C GLY A 186 24.11 28.83 -12.67
N TYR A 187 23.29 28.10 -11.91
CA TYR A 187 22.60 26.91 -12.43
C TYR A 187 21.57 27.29 -13.50
N SER A 188 21.59 26.61 -14.65
CA SER A 188 20.78 27.01 -15.82
C SER A 188 19.42 26.33 -15.86
N ASN A 189 19.38 25.01 -15.62
CA ASN A 189 18.16 24.21 -15.73
C ASN A 189 17.81 23.60 -14.37
N ILE A 190 16.90 24.27 -13.67
CA ILE A 190 16.38 23.83 -12.38
C ILE A 190 14.97 23.27 -12.59
N PHE A 191 14.77 22.03 -12.17
CA PHE A 191 13.45 21.40 -12.22
C PHE A 191 12.89 21.22 -10.82
N VAL A 192 11.60 21.48 -10.68
CA VAL A 192 10.84 21.28 -9.45
C VAL A 192 9.79 20.22 -9.69
N THR A 193 9.62 19.29 -8.76
CA THR A 193 8.58 18.27 -8.83
C THR A 193 7.88 18.11 -7.49
N SER A 194 6.59 17.82 -7.60
CA SER A 194 5.63 17.60 -6.51
C SER A 194 4.47 16.77 -7.08
N PRO A 195 3.68 16.09 -6.23
CA PRO A 195 2.53 15.30 -6.69
C PRO A 195 1.47 16.15 -7.41
N SER A 196 1.31 17.41 -7.00
CA SER A 196 0.45 18.39 -7.66
C SER A 196 1.13 19.77 -7.69
N PRO A 197 0.88 20.59 -8.72
CA PRO A 197 1.51 21.91 -8.84
C PRO A 197 1.01 22.91 -7.79
N ASP A 198 -0.19 22.71 -7.22
CA ASP A 198 -0.77 23.58 -6.18
C ASP A 198 0.07 23.59 -4.89
N ASN A 199 0.66 22.44 -4.55
CA ASN A 199 1.56 22.31 -3.39
C ASN A 199 2.81 23.20 -3.48
N LEU A 200 3.18 23.69 -4.66
CA LEU A 200 4.38 24.48 -4.88
C LEU A 200 4.17 25.98 -4.71
N HIS A 201 2.95 26.45 -4.42
CA HIS A 201 2.68 27.88 -4.23
C HIS A 201 3.63 28.51 -3.21
N THR A 202 3.81 27.86 -2.06
CA THR A 202 4.73 28.36 -1.02
C THR A 202 6.18 28.27 -1.44
N LEU A 203 6.59 27.26 -2.21
CA LEU A 203 7.97 27.16 -2.70
C LEU A 203 8.29 28.36 -3.61
N PHE A 204 7.43 28.64 -4.59
CA PHE A 204 7.60 29.75 -5.51
C PHE A 204 7.53 31.12 -4.82
N GLU A 205 6.64 31.30 -3.84
CA GLU A 205 6.60 32.52 -3.03
C GLU A 205 7.96 32.82 -2.36
N PHE A 206 8.63 31.79 -1.82
CA PHE A 206 9.94 31.96 -1.20
C PHE A 206 11.09 32.06 -2.20
N ILE A 207 10.94 31.53 -3.42
CA ILE A 207 11.87 31.83 -4.52
C ILE A 207 11.81 33.32 -4.84
N PHE A 208 10.61 33.89 -4.97
CA PHE A 208 10.45 35.32 -5.26
C PHE A 208 10.95 36.20 -4.11
N LYS A 209 10.70 35.85 -2.85
CA LYS A 209 11.31 36.56 -1.70
C LYS A 209 12.84 36.49 -1.72
N GLY A 210 13.41 35.36 -2.15
CA GLY A 210 14.86 35.23 -2.35
C GLY A 210 15.37 36.12 -3.48
N PHE A 211 14.63 36.23 -4.58
CA PHE A 211 14.91 37.14 -5.68
C PHE A 211 14.84 38.61 -5.26
N ASP A 212 13.82 39.01 -4.50
CA ASP A 212 13.70 40.36 -3.96
C ASP A 212 14.91 40.70 -3.07
N ALA A 213 15.32 39.77 -2.21
CA ALA A 213 16.48 39.95 -1.34
C ALA A 213 17.79 40.08 -2.16
N LEU A 214 17.92 39.31 -3.24
CA LEU A 214 19.03 39.37 -4.20
C LEU A 214 18.89 40.51 -5.23
N GLN A 215 17.90 41.38 -5.08
CA GLN A 215 17.64 42.54 -5.96
C GLN A 215 17.39 42.15 -7.43
N TYR A 216 16.63 41.08 -7.66
CA TYR A 216 16.10 40.72 -8.98
C TYR A 216 14.73 41.39 -9.17
N GLN A 217 14.50 41.99 -10.34
CA GLN A 217 13.24 42.70 -10.64
C GLN A 217 12.34 41.89 -11.58
N GLU A 218 11.05 41.80 -11.24
CA GLU A 218 10.05 41.17 -12.10
C GLU A 218 9.91 41.93 -13.44
N HIS A 219 9.69 41.19 -14.54
CA HIS A 219 9.60 41.66 -15.92
C HIS A 219 10.90 42.25 -16.53
N LEU A 220 11.91 42.56 -15.71
CA LEU A 220 13.23 42.96 -16.19
C LEU A 220 14.21 41.78 -16.14
N ASP A 221 14.39 41.20 -14.95
CA ASP A 221 15.33 40.10 -14.73
C ASP A 221 14.66 38.73 -14.89
N TYR A 222 13.35 38.62 -14.64
CA TYR A 222 12.62 37.36 -14.76
C TYR A 222 11.15 37.51 -15.17
N GLU A 223 10.59 36.46 -15.76
CA GLU A 223 9.19 36.37 -16.21
C GLU A 223 8.52 35.10 -15.65
N ILE A 224 7.30 35.25 -15.14
CA ILE A 224 6.50 34.17 -14.55
C ILE A 224 5.45 33.68 -15.56
N ILE A 225 5.43 32.38 -15.82
CA ILE A 225 4.44 31.71 -16.67
C ILE A 225 3.54 30.83 -15.81
N GLN A 226 2.25 31.18 -15.78
CA GLN A 226 1.21 30.46 -15.06
C GLN A 226 0.47 29.44 -15.94
N SER A 227 -0.15 28.45 -15.31
CA SER A 227 -1.00 27.48 -16.00
C SER A 227 -2.28 28.09 -16.54
N LEU A 228 -2.67 27.67 -17.74
CA LEU A 228 -3.98 27.95 -18.33
C LEU A 228 -5.05 26.92 -17.90
N ASN A 229 -4.65 25.80 -17.30
CA ASN A 229 -5.59 24.74 -16.91
C ASN A 229 -6.36 25.13 -15.64
N PRO A 230 -7.70 25.04 -15.64
CA PRO A 230 -8.52 25.33 -14.47
C PRO A 230 -8.20 24.43 -13.26
N GLU A 231 -7.84 23.17 -13.51
CA GLU A 231 -7.49 22.19 -12.45
C GLU A 231 -6.27 22.58 -11.63
N PHE A 232 -5.41 23.47 -12.16
CA PHE A 232 -4.16 23.86 -11.52
C PHE A 232 -4.22 25.26 -10.90
N ASN A 233 -5.40 25.87 -10.74
CA ASN A 233 -5.60 27.14 -10.01
C ASN A 233 -4.57 28.24 -10.34
N LYS A 234 -4.19 28.42 -11.61
CA LYS A 234 -3.15 29.36 -12.07
C LYS A 234 -1.76 29.15 -11.43
N ALA A 235 -1.43 27.91 -11.07
CA ALA A 235 -0.12 27.57 -10.53
C ALA A 235 1.01 27.99 -11.49
N VAL A 236 2.14 28.41 -10.92
CA VAL A 236 3.36 28.75 -11.67
C VAL A 236 3.95 27.47 -12.25
N ILE A 237 4.08 27.42 -13.59
CA ILE A 237 4.66 26.27 -14.30
C ILE A 237 6.13 26.54 -14.60
N ARG A 238 6.48 27.75 -15.00
CA ARG A 238 7.83 28.10 -15.44
C ARG A 238 8.18 29.53 -15.06
N VAL A 239 9.42 29.73 -14.65
CA VAL A 239 10.03 31.05 -14.45
C VAL A 239 11.26 31.12 -15.35
N ASN A 240 11.30 32.11 -16.23
CA ASN A 240 12.47 32.40 -17.06
C ASN A 240 13.25 33.54 -16.43
N ILE A 241 14.58 33.41 -16.31
CA ILE A 241 15.46 34.44 -15.75
C ILE A 241 16.50 34.81 -16.82
N PHE A 242 16.80 36.11 -16.95
CA PHE A 242 17.60 36.67 -18.04
C PHE A 242 18.80 37.53 -17.58
N LYS A 243 19.01 37.72 -16.27
CA LYS A 243 19.95 38.70 -15.71
C LYS A 243 21.41 38.52 -16.15
N GLU A 244 21.98 37.33 -15.96
CA GLU A 244 23.37 37.01 -16.37
C GLU A 244 23.38 36.18 -17.65
N HIS A 245 22.70 35.04 -17.60
CA HIS A 245 22.44 34.14 -18.72
C HIS A 245 21.02 33.61 -18.61
N ARG A 246 20.57 32.90 -19.65
CA ARG A 246 19.22 32.35 -19.67
C ARG A 246 19.13 31.16 -18.71
N GLN A 247 18.42 31.34 -17.61
CA GLN A 247 18.12 30.30 -16.64
C GLN A 247 16.62 30.02 -16.62
N THR A 248 16.25 28.79 -16.27
CA THR A 248 14.86 28.38 -16.21
C THR A 248 14.58 27.53 -14.97
N ILE A 249 13.50 27.87 -14.29
CA ILE A 249 12.90 27.05 -13.24
C ILE A 249 11.61 26.48 -13.82
N GLN A 250 11.46 25.17 -13.89
CA GLN A 250 10.28 24.54 -14.47
C GLN A 250 9.71 23.42 -13.59
N TYR A 251 8.39 23.42 -13.45
CA TYR A 251 7.65 22.29 -12.89
C TYR A 251 7.62 21.11 -13.87
N ILE A 252 7.92 19.92 -13.36
CA ILE A 252 7.76 18.65 -14.06
C ILE A 252 6.92 17.71 -13.21
N HIS A 253 5.93 17.09 -13.85
CA HIS A 253 5.15 16.02 -13.23
C HIS A 253 6.05 14.78 -12.99
N PRO A 254 6.00 14.13 -11.80
CA PRO A 254 6.94 13.07 -11.42
C PRO A 254 6.92 11.82 -12.32
N ALA A 255 5.89 11.65 -13.16
CA ALA A 255 5.83 10.59 -14.17
C ALA A 255 6.77 10.84 -15.37
N ASP A 256 7.11 12.09 -15.66
CA ASP A 256 7.86 12.53 -16.85
C ASP A 256 9.38 12.58 -16.61
N ALA A 257 9.96 11.51 -16.07
CA ALA A 257 11.39 11.48 -15.72
C ALA A 257 12.34 11.65 -16.92
N VAL A 258 11.87 11.39 -18.15
CA VAL A 258 12.69 11.51 -19.39
C VAL A 258 13.16 12.93 -19.63
N LYS A 259 12.34 13.94 -19.28
CA LYS A 259 12.66 15.36 -19.46
C LYS A 259 13.80 15.84 -18.54
N LEU A 260 14.12 15.08 -17.50
CA LEU A 260 15.15 15.41 -16.52
C LEU A 260 16.57 15.08 -17.01
N GLY A 261 16.75 14.51 -18.21
CA GLY A 261 18.08 14.25 -18.76
C GLY A 261 18.94 15.50 -18.94
N GLN A 262 18.34 16.69 -19.01
CA GLN A 262 19.01 17.99 -19.14
C GLN A 262 19.05 18.78 -17.81
N ALA A 263 18.62 18.17 -16.71
CA ALA A 263 18.57 18.81 -15.39
C ALA A 263 19.98 18.94 -14.79
N GLU A 264 20.29 20.10 -14.23
CA GLU A 264 21.48 20.28 -13.37
C GLU A 264 21.11 20.14 -11.90
N LEU A 265 19.92 20.64 -11.53
CA LEU A 265 19.35 20.55 -10.19
C LEU A 265 17.89 20.10 -10.27
N LEU A 266 17.54 19.09 -9.50
CA LEU A 266 16.16 18.66 -9.27
C LEU A 266 15.76 18.89 -7.82
N VAL A 267 14.66 19.59 -7.61
CA VAL A 267 14.04 19.78 -6.29
C VAL A 267 12.75 18.98 -6.22
N ILE A 268 12.67 18.06 -5.27
CA ILE A 268 11.51 17.23 -4.98
C ILE A 268 10.89 17.72 -3.67
N ASP A 269 9.75 18.40 -3.74
CA ASP A 269 8.99 18.74 -2.54
C ASP A 269 7.95 17.64 -2.25
N GLU A 270 7.73 17.36 -0.97
CA GLU A 270 6.90 16.25 -0.49
C GLU A 270 7.20 14.90 -1.15
N ALA A 271 8.48 14.51 -1.17
CA ALA A 271 8.94 13.24 -1.73
C ALA A 271 8.24 12.02 -1.12
N ALA A 272 7.71 12.14 0.11
CA ALA A 272 6.97 11.09 0.78
C ALA A 272 5.63 10.74 0.11
N ALA A 273 5.03 11.70 -0.61
CA ALA A 273 3.76 11.51 -1.31
C ALA A 273 3.94 10.88 -2.71
N ILE A 274 5.19 10.76 -3.18
CA ILE A 274 5.52 10.19 -4.48
C ILE A 274 5.86 8.70 -4.33
N PRO A 275 5.35 7.82 -5.21
CA PRO A 275 5.72 6.41 -5.23
C PRO A 275 7.23 6.18 -5.30
N LEU A 276 7.74 5.26 -4.47
CA LEU A 276 9.19 4.93 -4.43
C LEU A 276 9.78 4.58 -5.81
N PRO A 277 9.12 3.80 -6.69
CA PRO A 277 9.65 3.52 -8.02
C PRO A 277 9.80 4.77 -8.90
N LEU A 278 8.89 5.75 -8.74
CA LEU A 278 9.00 7.03 -9.45
C LEU A 278 10.14 7.87 -8.87
N VAL A 279 10.25 7.97 -7.54
CA VAL A 279 11.38 8.66 -6.89
C VAL A 279 12.71 8.08 -7.35
N LYS A 280 12.84 6.75 -7.46
CA LYS A 280 14.07 6.12 -7.99
C LYS A 280 14.37 6.51 -9.44
N LYS A 281 13.35 6.65 -10.29
CA LYS A 281 13.51 7.12 -11.68
C LYS A 281 13.90 8.61 -11.74
N LEU A 282 13.48 9.40 -10.76
CA LEU A 282 13.85 10.82 -10.62
C LEU A 282 15.26 11.01 -10.05
N LEU A 283 15.89 9.98 -9.47
CA LEU A 283 17.26 10.06 -8.96
C LEU A 283 18.28 9.82 -10.08
N GLY A 284 18.49 10.83 -10.93
CA GLY A 284 19.46 10.82 -12.03
C GLY A 284 20.89 11.24 -11.63
N PRO A 285 21.78 11.41 -12.64
CA PRO A 285 23.17 11.88 -12.49
C PRO A 285 23.24 13.42 -12.42
N TYR A 286 22.48 14.01 -11.51
CA TYR A 286 22.46 15.44 -11.20
C TYR A 286 22.28 15.67 -9.69
N LEU A 287 22.44 16.92 -9.25
CA LEU A 287 22.20 17.32 -7.85
C LEU A 287 20.70 17.21 -7.54
N VAL A 288 20.34 16.55 -6.44
CA VAL A 288 18.94 16.39 -6.03
C VAL A 288 18.71 16.89 -4.63
N PHE A 289 17.76 17.80 -4.47
CA PHE A 289 17.19 18.18 -3.18
C PHE A 289 15.87 17.47 -2.98
N MET A 290 15.70 16.85 -1.82
CA MET A 290 14.45 16.20 -1.47
C MET A 290 13.98 16.69 -0.12
N ALA A 291 12.75 17.16 -0.05
CA ALA A 291 12.06 17.45 1.20
C ALA A 291 10.99 16.38 1.49
N SER A 292 10.85 16.03 2.75
CA SER A 292 9.90 15.01 3.21
C SER A 292 9.30 15.36 4.57
N THR A 293 7.97 15.27 4.70
CA THR A 293 7.28 15.31 5.99
C THR A 293 7.46 14.01 6.76
N ILE A 294 7.91 14.04 8.01
CA ILE A 294 7.94 12.83 8.87
C ILE A 294 6.70 12.74 9.75
N ASN A 295 6.41 13.80 10.52
CA ASN A 295 5.27 13.87 11.43
C ASN A 295 4.25 14.90 10.90
N GLY A 296 2.99 14.48 10.78
CA GLY A 296 1.89 15.33 10.35
C GLY A 296 0.67 14.55 9.85
N TYR A 297 -0.44 15.24 9.70
CA TYR A 297 -1.73 14.64 9.33
C TYR A 297 -1.81 14.10 7.89
N GLU A 298 -0.91 14.53 7.00
CA GLU A 298 -0.85 14.06 5.61
C GLU A 298 -0.21 12.68 5.46
N GLY A 299 0.30 12.14 6.57
CA GLY A 299 0.28 10.70 6.76
C GLY A 299 1.29 9.90 5.96
N THR A 300 2.20 10.54 5.25
CA THR A 300 3.25 9.87 4.49
C THR A 300 4.58 10.36 4.99
N GLY A 301 5.43 9.46 5.50
CA GLY A 301 6.85 9.75 5.40
C GLY A 301 7.82 9.03 6.30
N ARG A 302 7.48 8.45 7.45
CA ARG A 302 8.54 7.83 8.25
C ARG A 302 9.08 6.55 7.63
N SER A 303 8.22 5.61 7.25
CA SER A 303 8.66 4.32 6.68
C SER A 303 9.33 4.49 5.31
N LEU A 304 8.82 5.41 4.48
CA LEU A 304 9.39 5.72 3.17
C LEU A 304 10.68 6.54 3.25
N SER A 305 10.71 7.61 4.06
CA SER A 305 11.96 8.37 4.26
C SER A 305 13.03 7.46 4.84
N LEU A 306 12.72 6.66 5.86
CA LEU A 306 13.69 5.71 6.42
C LEU A 306 14.12 4.65 5.41
N LYS A 307 13.21 4.04 4.64
CA LYS A 307 13.60 3.04 3.62
C LYS A 307 14.40 3.66 2.48
N LEU A 308 14.03 4.83 2.00
CA LEU A 308 14.74 5.55 0.94
C LEU A 308 16.11 6.00 1.44
N ILE A 309 16.16 6.66 2.60
CA ILE A 309 17.40 7.10 3.25
C ILE A 309 18.28 5.90 3.57
N GLN A 310 17.74 4.80 4.08
CA GLN A 310 18.52 3.58 4.34
C GLN A 310 19.06 2.96 3.05
N GLN A 311 18.27 2.93 1.98
CA GLN A 311 18.75 2.47 0.66
C GLN A 311 19.84 3.38 0.11
N LEU A 312 19.69 4.70 0.23
CA LEU A 312 20.70 5.68 -0.17
C LEU A 312 21.95 5.57 0.69
N ARG A 313 21.82 5.41 2.01
CA ARG A 313 22.93 5.15 2.96
C ARG A 313 23.67 3.86 2.61
N GLN A 314 22.96 2.78 2.28
CA GLN A 314 23.59 1.53 1.85
C GLN A 314 24.38 1.73 0.56
N GLN A 315 23.79 2.42 -0.43
CA GLN A 315 24.49 2.77 -1.66
C GLN A 315 25.73 3.63 -1.41
N SER A 316 25.67 4.58 -0.48
CA SER A 316 26.81 5.40 -0.08
C SER A 316 27.86 4.62 0.73
N ALA A 317 27.45 3.67 1.58
CA ALA A 317 28.34 2.87 2.43
C ALA A 317 29.08 1.76 1.65
N ASP A 318 28.39 1.06 0.74
CA ASP A 318 28.97 0.06 -0.15
C ASP A 318 30.06 0.67 -1.06
N SER A 319 29.97 1.97 -1.36
CA SER A 319 31.02 2.70 -2.07
C SER A 319 32.24 3.05 -1.21
N GLN A 320 32.09 3.28 0.10
CA GLN A 320 33.22 3.60 0.98
C GLN A 320 34.08 2.37 1.30
N LEU A 321 33.48 1.19 1.43
CA LEU A 321 34.21 -0.06 1.66
C LEU A 321 35.07 -0.49 0.46
N ASN A 322 34.65 -0.16 -0.77
CA ASN A 322 35.39 -0.48 -1.99
C ASN A 322 36.62 0.42 -2.24
N LEU A 323 36.82 1.49 -1.47
CA LEU A 323 38.03 2.32 -1.55
C LEU A 323 39.27 1.68 -0.88
N LEU A 324 39.07 0.68 -0.02
CA LEU A 324 40.16 -0.02 0.70
C LEU A 324 40.65 -1.29 -0.01
N ALA A 325 39.96 -1.77 -1.05
CA ALA A 325 40.34 -2.96 -1.80
C ALA A 325 40.97 -2.59 -3.16
N GLU A 326 42.30 -2.66 -3.24
CA GLU A 326 43.09 -2.47 -4.46
C GLU A 326 42.73 -3.52 -5.54
N ASN A 327 41.80 -3.21 -6.44
CA ASN A 327 41.65 -3.95 -7.69
C ASN A 327 41.45 -2.98 -8.87
N ARG A 328 42.56 -2.70 -9.56
CA ARG A 328 42.74 -1.60 -10.53
C ARG A 328 42.21 -1.85 -11.95
N ASN A 329 41.67 -3.02 -12.30
CA ASN A 329 41.53 -3.37 -13.73
C ASN A 329 40.10 -3.47 -14.28
N THR A 330 39.03 -3.23 -13.49
CA THR A 330 37.63 -3.23 -13.98
C THR A 330 36.72 -2.17 -13.34
N SER A 331 37.31 -1.10 -12.77
CA SER A 331 36.64 -0.24 -11.80
C SER A 331 36.31 1.18 -12.25
N THR A 332 36.62 1.60 -13.49
CA THR A 332 36.32 2.98 -13.94
C THR A 332 34.82 3.29 -14.08
N ALA A 333 33.98 2.31 -14.41
CA ALA A 333 32.52 2.49 -14.47
C ALA A 333 31.80 2.37 -13.11
N ARG A 334 32.40 1.68 -12.13
CA ARG A 334 31.82 1.46 -10.80
C ARG A 334 32.24 2.50 -9.76
N LEU A 335 33.42 3.12 -9.92
CA LEU A 335 33.88 4.22 -9.05
C LEU A 335 33.11 5.54 -9.30
N ALA A 336 32.58 5.75 -10.50
CA ALA A 336 31.68 6.87 -10.83
C ALA A 336 30.23 6.69 -10.29
N ALA A 337 29.96 5.61 -9.55
CA ALA A 337 28.61 5.21 -9.14
C ALA A 337 28.18 5.67 -7.74
N ALA A 338 29.09 6.21 -6.93
CA ALA A 338 28.80 6.57 -5.53
C ALA A 338 28.04 7.90 -5.44
N ARG A 339 26.82 7.86 -4.89
CA ARG A 339 26.00 9.04 -4.59
C ARG A 339 26.27 9.48 -3.16
N THR A 340 26.65 10.74 -2.94
CA THR A 340 26.81 11.29 -1.57
C THR A 340 25.45 11.69 -1.02
N LEU A 341 25.21 11.40 0.26
CA LEU A 341 23.97 11.73 0.95
C LEU A 341 24.26 12.67 2.11
N HIS A 342 23.61 13.83 2.12
CA HIS A 342 23.61 14.78 3.23
C HIS A 342 22.21 14.84 3.82
N GLU A 343 22.08 14.56 5.11
CA GLU A 343 20.79 14.59 5.80
C GLU A 343 20.68 15.83 6.68
N VAL A 344 19.53 16.50 6.60
CA VAL A 344 19.22 17.69 7.40
C VAL A 344 17.84 17.52 8.04
N THR A 345 17.72 17.85 9.32
CA THR A 345 16.47 17.76 10.09
C THR A 345 16.05 19.13 10.62
N LEU A 346 14.78 19.53 10.44
CA LEU A 346 14.23 20.72 11.09
C LEU A 346 13.31 20.33 12.25
N HIS A 347 13.59 20.88 13.43
CA HIS A 347 12.78 20.66 14.63
C HIS A 347 12.01 21.91 15.05
N GLU A 348 12.56 23.10 14.83
CA GLU A 348 11.94 24.37 15.24
C GLU A 348 10.76 24.78 14.37
N SER A 349 9.64 25.19 14.99
CA SER A 349 8.46 25.73 14.29
C SER A 349 8.68 27.17 13.90
N ILE A 350 8.16 27.55 12.75
CA ILE A 350 8.15 28.95 12.30
C ILE A 350 6.89 29.71 12.73
N ARG A 351 5.83 29.00 13.13
CA ARG A 351 4.50 29.57 13.45
C ARG A 351 4.32 29.88 14.93
N TYR A 352 4.83 29.01 15.80
CA TYR A 352 4.70 29.09 17.26
C TYR A 352 6.02 28.73 17.93
N GLY A 353 6.15 29.05 19.21
CA GLY A 353 7.35 28.80 20.00
C GLY A 353 7.67 27.32 20.18
N GLN A 354 8.93 26.99 20.45
CA GLN A 354 9.35 25.61 20.69
C GLN A 354 8.69 25.05 21.96
N GLY A 355 8.18 23.82 21.88
CA GLY A 355 7.60 23.13 23.04
C GLY A 355 6.20 23.61 23.42
N ASP A 356 5.41 24.06 22.44
CA ASP A 356 4.02 24.46 22.65
C ASP A 356 3.23 23.30 23.31
N PRO A 357 2.59 23.52 24.47
CA PRO A 357 1.82 22.49 25.15
C PRO A 357 0.61 22.00 24.33
N VAL A 358 0.01 22.85 23.49
CA VAL A 358 -1.12 22.48 22.64
C VAL A 358 -0.65 21.58 21.49
N GLU A 359 0.50 21.89 20.87
CA GLU A 359 1.11 20.99 19.88
C GLU A 359 1.45 19.64 20.50
N LYS A 360 2.05 19.63 21.69
CA LYS A 360 2.39 18.39 22.39
C LYS A 360 1.14 17.57 22.70
N TRP A 361 0.11 18.20 23.24
CA TRP A 361 -1.18 17.55 23.50
C TRP A 361 -1.78 16.98 22.22
N LEU A 362 -1.73 17.71 21.10
CA LEU A 362 -2.21 17.25 19.81
C LEU A 362 -1.46 16.02 19.32
N ASN A 363 -0.13 16.03 19.40
CA ASN A 363 0.72 14.90 19.01
C ASN A 363 0.48 13.68 19.90
N ASP A 364 0.28 13.87 21.21
CA ASP A 364 -0.03 12.81 22.15
C ASP A 364 -1.44 12.22 21.88
N LEU A 365 -2.45 13.06 21.64
CA LEU A 365 -3.81 12.64 21.33
C LEU A 365 -3.88 11.86 20.00
N LEU A 366 -3.25 12.37 18.95
CA LEU A 366 -3.27 11.76 17.61
C LEU A 366 -2.19 10.69 17.42
N CYS A 367 -1.35 10.45 18.43
CA CYS A 367 -0.25 9.50 18.40
C CYS A 367 0.71 9.74 17.21
N LEU A 368 1.01 11.01 16.91
CA LEU A 368 1.91 11.39 15.81
C LEU A 368 3.38 11.19 16.19
N ASP A 369 3.72 11.29 17.47
CA ASP A 369 5.07 11.13 18.01
C ASP A 369 5.44 9.64 18.15
N CYS A 370 5.62 8.98 17.02
CA CYS A 370 5.92 7.55 16.96
C CYS A 370 7.39 7.20 17.32
N LEU A 371 8.17 8.10 17.93
CA LEU A 371 9.65 8.06 17.96
C LEU A 371 10.24 6.79 18.59
N SER A 372 9.53 6.10 19.47
CA SER A 372 10.04 4.90 20.17
C SER A 372 9.35 3.63 19.71
N VAL A 373 9.88 2.98 18.68
CA VAL A 373 9.88 1.50 18.68
C VAL A 373 11.14 1.13 19.47
N PRO A 374 11.03 0.78 20.76
CA PRO A 374 12.20 0.35 21.51
C PRO A 374 12.83 -0.83 20.78
N ARG A 375 14.12 -0.74 20.47
CA ARG A 375 14.83 -1.90 19.93
C ARG A 375 14.95 -2.93 21.04
N ILE A 376 14.52 -4.16 20.79
CA ILE A 376 14.81 -5.29 21.67
C ILE A 376 16.35 -5.45 21.74
N ILE A 377 16.95 -5.01 22.84
CA ILE A 377 18.37 -5.20 23.13
C ILE A 377 18.63 -6.67 23.54
N SER A 378 17.61 -7.35 24.08
CA SER A 378 17.66 -8.75 24.50
C SER A 378 17.04 -9.67 23.45
N GLY A 379 17.80 -10.09 22.44
CA GLY A 379 17.50 -11.15 21.45
C GLY A 379 16.04 -11.57 21.22
N CYS A 380 15.55 -11.41 19.98
CA CYS A 380 14.15 -11.69 19.66
C CYS A 380 13.72 -13.15 19.95
N PRO A 381 12.52 -13.38 20.52
CA PRO A 381 12.01 -14.72 20.79
C PRO A 381 11.69 -15.49 19.50
N LEU A 382 11.63 -16.81 19.56
CA LEU A 382 11.21 -17.62 18.41
C LEU A 382 9.73 -17.33 18.10
N PRO A 383 9.31 -17.22 16.81
CA PRO A 383 7.92 -16.95 16.46
C PRO A 383 6.92 -17.96 17.04
N GLN A 384 7.36 -19.21 17.28
CA GLN A 384 6.51 -20.27 17.84
C GLN A 384 6.12 -20.04 19.31
N THR A 385 6.95 -19.34 20.08
CA THR A 385 6.71 -19.04 21.50
C THR A 385 5.89 -17.77 21.71
N CYS A 386 5.52 -17.09 20.63
CA CYS A 386 4.74 -15.86 20.67
C CYS A 386 3.27 -16.19 20.51
N ASP A 387 2.45 -15.57 21.36
CA ASP A 387 1.00 -15.76 21.39
C ASP A 387 0.29 -14.50 20.90
N LEU A 388 -0.88 -14.72 20.32
CA LEU A 388 -1.76 -13.68 19.82
C LEU A 388 -2.78 -13.33 20.91
N TYR A 389 -2.99 -12.04 21.15
CA TYR A 389 -3.95 -11.52 22.12
C TYR A 389 -5.00 -10.66 21.42
N TYR A 390 -6.24 -10.73 21.88
CA TYR A 390 -7.30 -9.83 21.47
C TYR A 390 -7.25 -8.56 22.33
N VAL A 391 -7.32 -7.39 21.69
CA VAL A 391 -7.26 -6.10 22.40
C VAL A 391 -8.66 -5.55 22.61
N ASN A 392 -9.02 -5.30 23.86
CA ASN A 392 -10.29 -4.67 24.17
C ASN A 392 -10.21 -3.15 23.89
N ARG A 393 -10.99 -2.69 22.91
CA ARG A 393 -10.99 -1.31 22.43
C ARG A 393 -11.52 -0.31 23.47
N ASP A 394 -12.53 -0.67 24.27
CA ASP A 394 -13.08 0.23 25.29
C ASP A 394 -12.01 0.61 26.32
N THR A 395 -11.18 -0.36 26.68
CA THR A 395 -10.09 -0.21 27.66
C THR A 395 -8.83 0.42 27.07
N LEU A 396 -8.64 0.26 25.75
CA LEU A 396 -7.54 0.86 25.01
C LEU A 396 -7.73 2.38 24.91
N PHE A 397 -8.97 2.83 24.67
CA PHE A 397 -9.31 4.24 24.45
C PHE A 397 -9.79 4.97 25.72
N CYS A 398 -9.69 4.36 26.92
CA CYS A 398 -10.14 4.96 28.18
C CYS A 398 -9.22 6.07 28.73
N TYR A 399 -8.18 6.48 27.99
CA TYR A 399 -7.21 7.52 28.36
C TYR A 399 -6.47 7.26 29.70
N HIS A 400 -6.16 6.00 30.00
CA HIS A 400 -5.27 5.64 31.12
C HIS A 400 -3.80 5.65 30.70
N LYS A 401 -2.87 6.02 31.59
CA LYS A 401 -1.43 6.16 31.28
C LYS A 401 -0.80 4.91 30.65
N ALA A 402 -1.15 3.72 31.12
CA ALA A 402 -0.64 2.47 30.57
C ALA A 402 -1.27 2.14 29.20
N SER A 403 -2.58 2.38 29.04
CA SER A 403 -3.30 2.18 27.78
C SER A 403 -2.81 3.15 26.70
N GLU A 404 -2.55 4.41 27.05
CA GLU A 404 -1.95 5.40 26.15
C GLU A 404 -0.55 4.99 25.70
N ALA A 405 0.31 4.54 26.62
CA ALA A 405 1.63 4.04 26.26
C ALA A 405 1.56 2.83 25.31
N PHE A 406 0.58 1.94 25.51
CA PHE A 406 0.33 0.79 24.62
C PHE A 406 -0.23 1.23 23.26
N LEU A 407 -1.19 2.16 23.23
CA LEU A 407 -1.77 2.72 22.01
C LEU A 407 -0.72 3.46 21.18
N GLN A 408 0.17 4.23 21.82
CA GLN A 408 1.29 4.89 21.15
C GLN A 408 2.23 3.87 20.48
N ARG A 409 2.56 2.76 21.17
CA ARG A 409 3.36 1.67 20.56
C ARG A 409 2.65 1.03 19.38
N LEU A 410 1.34 0.77 19.51
CA LEU A 410 0.51 0.17 18.49
C LEU A 410 0.43 1.07 17.25
N MET A 411 0.16 2.37 17.43
CA MET A 411 0.10 3.33 16.34
C MET A 411 1.49 3.57 15.70
N ALA A 412 2.55 3.62 16.52
CA ALA A 412 3.92 3.70 16.02
C ALA A 412 4.27 2.54 15.10
N LEU A 413 3.81 1.33 15.44
CA LEU A 413 3.98 0.16 14.59
C LEU A 413 3.20 0.29 13.27
N TYR A 414 1.96 0.76 13.31
CA TYR A 414 1.16 1.01 12.10
C TYR A 414 1.83 2.05 11.19
N VAL A 415 2.35 3.15 11.74
CA VAL A 415 3.05 4.21 10.99
C VAL A 415 4.36 3.71 10.41
N ALA A 416 5.02 2.79 11.10
CA ALA A 416 6.26 2.18 10.62
C ALA A 416 6.04 1.16 9.48
N SER A 417 4.94 0.41 9.48
CA SER A 417 4.69 -0.66 8.50
C SER A 417 4.00 -0.17 7.22
N HIS A 418 3.12 0.82 7.32
CA HIS A 418 2.29 1.27 6.19
C HIS A 418 2.91 2.45 5.43
N TYR A 419 2.52 2.58 4.15
CA TYR A 419 2.99 3.65 3.26
C TYR A 419 2.33 4.99 3.59
N LYS A 420 1.03 4.96 3.89
CA LYS A 420 0.25 6.15 4.25
C LYS A 420 -0.76 5.82 5.35
N ASN A 421 -0.74 6.61 6.42
CA ASN A 421 -1.72 6.55 7.51
C ASN A 421 -2.37 7.91 7.71
N SER A 422 -3.68 7.98 7.79
CA SER A 422 -4.36 9.22 8.17
C SER A 422 -4.64 9.22 9.68
N PRO A 423 -4.62 10.38 10.36
CA PRO A 423 -5.16 10.48 11.71
C PRO A 423 -6.61 10.00 11.83
N ASN A 424 -7.39 10.06 10.75
CA ASN A 424 -8.75 9.53 10.72
C ASN A 424 -8.81 7.99 10.88
N ASP A 425 -7.71 7.30 10.63
CA ASP A 425 -7.64 5.84 10.83
C ASP A 425 -7.78 5.49 12.32
N LEU A 426 -7.31 6.36 13.21
CA LEU A 426 -7.46 6.20 14.66
C LEU A 426 -8.93 6.30 15.09
N GLN A 427 -9.68 7.20 14.46
CA GLN A 427 -11.13 7.31 14.67
C GLN A 427 -11.86 6.08 14.14
N MET A 428 -11.48 5.60 12.95
CA MET A 428 -12.03 4.35 12.40
C MET A 428 -11.73 3.16 13.32
N LEU A 429 -10.52 3.09 13.88
CA LEU A 429 -10.10 2.00 14.78
C LEU A 429 -10.88 1.99 16.10
N SER A 430 -11.28 3.16 16.59
CA SER A 430 -11.98 3.34 17.85
C SER A 430 -13.48 3.17 17.71
N ASP A 431 -14.11 3.88 16.78
CA ASP A 431 -15.57 4.00 16.75
C ASP A 431 -16.25 2.87 15.96
N ALA A 432 -15.63 2.37 14.88
CA ALA A 432 -16.31 1.47 13.96
C ALA A 432 -16.51 0.05 14.56
N PRO A 433 -17.76 -0.44 14.72
CA PRO A 433 -18.06 -1.62 15.52
C PRO A 433 -17.47 -2.91 14.97
N ALA A 434 -17.46 -3.08 13.64
CA ALA A 434 -16.99 -4.28 12.96
C ALA A 434 -15.47 -4.52 13.05
N HIS A 435 -14.70 -3.57 13.58
CA HIS A 435 -13.24 -3.69 13.64
C HIS A 435 -12.77 -4.43 14.90
N HIS A 436 -11.89 -5.41 14.71
CA HIS A 436 -11.21 -6.16 15.76
C HIS A 436 -9.70 -5.95 15.67
N LEU A 437 -9.06 -5.89 16.84
CA LEU A 437 -7.62 -5.71 16.99
C LEU A 437 -7.00 -6.93 17.65
N PHE A 438 -5.93 -7.43 17.03
CA PHE A 438 -5.12 -8.51 17.54
C PHE A 438 -3.65 -8.09 17.61
N CYS A 439 -2.96 -8.42 18.69
CA CYS A 439 -1.56 -8.11 18.90
C CYS A 439 -0.76 -9.38 19.21
N LEU A 440 0.31 -9.62 18.45
CA LEU A 440 1.29 -10.65 18.75
C LEU A 440 2.30 -10.10 19.75
N LEU A 441 2.38 -10.73 20.92
CA LEU A 441 3.25 -10.31 22.01
C LEU A 441 4.37 -11.33 22.22
N ALA A 442 5.53 -10.83 22.63
CA ALA A 442 6.58 -11.69 23.15
C ALA A 442 6.11 -12.37 24.46
N PRO A 443 6.57 -13.59 24.76
CA PRO A 443 6.23 -14.25 26.01
C PRO A 443 6.70 -13.39 27.19
N VAL A 444 5.76 -12.97 28.04
CA VAL A 444 6.05 -12.15 29.21
C VAL A 444 6.42 -13.08 30.36
N PRO A 445 7.64 -12.99 30.94
CA PRO A 445 7.93 -13.70 32.16
C PRO A 445 7.00 -13.17 33.27
N PRO A 446 6.36 -14.06 34.07
CA PRO A 446 5.36 -13.67 35.07
C PRO A 446 5.92 -12.75 36.18
N THR A 447 7.23 -12.54 36.21
CA THR A 447 7.95 -11.72 37.19
C THR A 447 8.11 -10.25 36.78
N GLN A 448 7.85 -9.87 35.52
CA GLN A 448 7.98 -8.48 35.06
C GLN A 448 6.62 -7.81 34.87
N ASN A 449 6.31 -6.82 35.71
CA ASN A 449 5.19 -5.87 35.52
C ASN A 449 5.54 -4.78 34.48
N SER A 450 6.20 -5.15 33.38
CA SER A 450 6.51 -4.23 32.27
C SER A 450 5.48 -4.42 31.16
N LEU A 451 5.15 -3.33 30.46
CA LEU A 451 4.27 -3.39 29.30
C LEU A 451 4.90 -4.28 28.22
N PRO A 452 4.19 -5.33 27.75
CA PRO A 452 4.72 -6.23 26.73
C PRO A 452 5.05 -5.46 25.46
N GLU A 453 6.08 -5.92 24.77
CA GLU A 453 6.41 -5.37 23.46
C GLU A 453 5.52 -5.98 22.39
N VAL A 454 5.04 -5.11 21.50
CA VAL A 454 4.15 -5.48 20.41
C VAL A 454 4.99 -5.79 19.18
N LEU A 455 5.07 -7.07 18.80
CA LEU A 455 5.87 -7.53 17.66
C LEU A 455 5.12 -7.39 16.33
N ALA A 456 3.83 -7.72 16.34
CA ALA A 456 2.95 -7.57 15.19
C ALA A 456 1.53 -7.18 15.63
N VAL A 457 0.82 -6.45 14.80
CA VAL A 457 -0.58 -6.06 15.01
C VAL A 457 -1.38 -6.38 13.76
N VAL A 458 -2.57 -6.94 13.94
CA VAL A 458 -3.52 -7.19 12.86
C VAL A 458 -4.85 -6.51 13.18
N GLN A 459 -5.36 -5.76 12.20
CA GLN A 459 -6.70 -5.19 12.20
C GLN A 459 -7.58 -6.02 11.28
N VAL A 460 -8.64 -6.60 11.82
CA VAL A 460 -9.68 -7.31 11.08
C VAL A 460 -10.95 -6.46 11.09
N CYS A 461 -11.70 -6.46 9.99
CA CYS A 461 -13.03 -5.88 9.87
C CYS A 461 -13.97 -7.01 9.49
N LEU A 462 -15.03 -7.22 10.26
CA LEU A 462 -16.10 -8.14 9.87
C LEU A 462 -16.91 -7.47 8.74
N GLU A 463 -17.12 -8.19 7.65
CA GLU A 463 -17.87 -7.76 6.47
C GLU A 463 -18.83 -8.89 6.07
N GLY A 464 -19.98 -8.54 5.48
CA GLY A 464 -20.95 -9.53 4.99
C GLY A 464 -22.22 -9.63 5.83
N ASP A 465 -22.90 -10.78 5.73
CA ASP A 465 -24.27 -10.98 6.25
C ASP A 465 -25.26 -9.93 5.71
N ILE A 466 -25.09 -9.58 4.43
CA ILE A 466 -25.90 -8.58 3.73
C ILE A 466 -27.11 -9.29 3.14
N SER A 467 -28.29 -8.73 3.36
CA SER A 467 -29.51 -9.32 2.84
C SER A 467 -29.52 -9.33 1.30
N ARG A 468 -29.88 -10.49 0.70
CA ARG A 468 -29.94 -10.65 -0.76
C ARG A 468 -30.76 -9.57 -1.47
N GLN A 469 -31.86 -9.13 -0.85
CA GLN A 469 -32.72 -8.07 -1.37
C GLN A 469 -31.99 -6.72 -1.41
N PHE A 470 -31.19 -6.41 -0.39
CA PHE A 470 -30.41 -5.19 -0.33
C PHE A 470 -29.29 -5.17 -1.38
N VAL A 471 -28.61 -6.30 -1.60
CA VAL A 471 -27.60 -6.45 -2.66
C VAL A 471 -28.19 -6.17 -4.04
N LEU A 472 -29.34 -6.78 -4.38
CA LEU A 472 -30.02 -6.57 -5.66
C LEU A 472 -30.52 -5.12 -5.84
N ASN A 473 -31.09 -4.54 -4.79
CA ASN A 473 -31.57 -3.14 -4.81
C ASN A 473 -30.44 -2.13 -4.94
N SER A 474 -29.27 -2.42 -4.37
CA SER A 474 -28.11 -1.52 -4.41
C SER A 474 -27.34 -1.67 -5.73
N LEU A 475 -27.19 -2.88 -6.25
CA LEU A 475 -26.63 -3.15 -7.58
C LEU A 475 -27.44 -2.47 -8.68
N SER A 476 -28.77 -2.56 -8.64
CA SER A 476 -29.66 -1.89 -9.60
C SER A 476 -29.59 -0.36 -9.53
N ARG A 477 -29.28 0.21 -8.37
CA ARG A 477 -29.11 1.66 -8.17
C ARG A 477 -27.67 2.15 -8.35
N GLY A 478 -26.71 1.24 -8.54
CA GLY A 478 -25.28 1.56 -8.60
C GLY A 478 -24.72 2.24 -7.34
N LYS A 479 -25.39 2.13 -6.18
CA LYS A 479 -24.94 2.74 -4.93
C LYS A 479 -24.15 1.71 -4.12
N LYS A 480 -22.91 2.05 -3.79
CA LYS A 480 -22.06 1.26 -2.89
C LYS A 480 -22.33 1.72 -1.45
N ALA A 481 -22.78 0.81 -0.59
CA ALA A 481 -22.83 1.10 0.84
C ALA A 481 -21.39 1.25 1.37
N SER A 482 -21.19 2.17 2.31
CA SER A 482 -19.88 2.38 2.93
C SER A 482 -19.64 1.28 3.99
N GLY A 483 -18.42 0.74 4.06
CA GLY A 483 -18.05 -0.30 5.05
C GLY A 483 -17.57 -1.60 4.39
N ASP A 484 -18.43 -2.24 3.59
CA ASP A 484 -18.24 -3.60 3.06
C ASP A 484 -17.53 -3.64 1.70
N LEU A 485 -16.19 -3.57 1.68
CA LEU A 485 -15.48 -3.48 0.39
C LEU A 485 -15.53 -4.78 -0.41
N ILE A 486 -15.26 -5.92 0.24
CA ILE A 486 -15.10 -7.20 -0.46
C ILE A 486 -16.43 -7.73 -0.99
N PRO A 487 -17.51 -7.81 -0.18
CA PRO A 487 -18.82 -8.23 -0.66
C PRO A 487 -19.28 -7.42 -1.88
N TRP A 488 -19.20 -6.08 -1.84
CA TRP A 488 -19.61 -5.24 -2.96
C TRP A 488 -18.75 -5.44 -4.21
N THR A 489 -17.43 -5.53 -4.06
CA THR A 489 -16.53 -5.66 -5.22
C THR A 489 -16.70 -7.02 -5.88
N VAL A 490 -16.82 -8.09 -5.11
CA VAL A 490 -16.98 -9.45 -5.66
C VAL A 490 -18.38 -9.60 -6.28
N SER A 491 -19.44 -9.18 -5.58
CA SER A 491 -20.80 -9.23 -6.14
C SER A 491 -20.98 -8.37 -7.39
N GLU A 492 -20.29 -7.22 -7.50
CA GLU A 492 -20.30 -6.41 -8.73
C GLU A 492 -19.57 -7.09 -9.90
N GLN A 493 -18.41 -7.72 -9.63
CA GLN A 493 -17.57 -8.31 -10.68
C GLN A 493 -18.05 -9.66 -11.19
N PHE A 494 -18.63 -10.48 -10.31
CA PHE A 494 -19.16 -11.81 -10.65
C PHE A 494 -20.68 -11.82 -10.79
N GLN A 495 -21.36 -10.71 -10.47
CA GLN A 495 -22.83 -10.61 -10.45
C GLN A 495 -23.48 -11.67 -9.57
N ASP A 496 -22.78 -12.08 -8.52
CA ASP A 496 -23.22 -13.11 -7.60
C ASP A 496 -23.76 -12.47 -6.30
N PRO A 497 -25.08 -12.50 -6.07
CA PRO A 497 -25.68 -11.99 -4.84
C PRO A 497 -25.51 -12.96 -3.66
N GLU A 498 -25.18 -14.22 -3.89
CA GLU A 498 -25.00 -15.23 -2.84
C GLU A 498 -23.76 -14.93 -2.01
N PHE A 499 -22.66 -14.53 -2.68
CA PHE A 499 -21.43 -14.12 -2.00
C PHE A 499 -21.64 -12.97 -0.99
N GLY A 500 -22.56 -12.04 -1.28
CA GLY A 500 -22.87 -10.94 -0.36
C GLY A 500 -23.54 -11.38 0.94
N SER A 501 -24.20 -12.54 0.94
CA SER A 501 -24.83 -13.13 2.12
C SER A 501 -23.84 -13.88 3.02
N LEU A 502 -22.64 -14.21 2.52
CA LEU A 502 -21.60 -14.88 3.32
C LEU A 502 -21.01 -13.92 4.35
N SER A 503 -20.62 -14.46 5.50
CA SER A 503 -19.93 -13.74 6.56
C SER A 503 -18.42 -13.85 6.38
N GLY A 504 -17.71 -12.72 6.36
CA GLY A 504 -16.28 -12.67 6.06
C GLY A 504 -15.50 -11.77 7.01
N GLY A 505 -14.22 -12.10 7.21
CA GLY A 505 -13.26 -11.26 7.91
C GLY A 505 -12.28 -10.60 6.95
N ARG A 506 -12.36 -9.29 6.75
CA ARG A 506 -11.36 -8.53 5.99
C ARG A 506 -10.19 -8.13 6.89
N ILE A 507 -9.00 -8.64 6.61
CA ILE A 507 -7.76 -8.13 7.20
C ILE A 507 -7.45 -6.79 6.53
N VAL A 508 -7.72 -5.69 7.24
CA VAL A 508 -7.51 -4.32 6.76
C VAL A 508 -6.03 -3.97 6.79
N ARG A 509 -5.35 -4.31 7.89
CA ARG A 509 -3.94 -3.99 8.11
C ARG A 509 -3.23 -5.11 8.86
N ILE A 510 -2.01 -5.40 8.40
CA ILE A 510 -1.03 -6.20 9.14
C ILE A 510 0.25 -5.37 9.26
N ALA A 511 0.66 -5.13 10.51
CA ALA A 511 1.83 -4.36 10.84
C ALA A 511 2.83 -5.26 11.56
N VAL A 512 4.02 -5.41 10.98
CA VAL A 512 5.16 -6.09 11.60
C VAL A 512 6.28 -5.08 11.71
N ASN A 513 6.98 -5.10 12.84
CA ASN A 513 8.07 -4.18 13.10
C ASN A 513 9.11 -4.27 11.95
N PRO A 514 9.48 -3.15 11.29
CA PRO A 514 10.45 -3.14 10.20
C PRO A 514 11.76 -3.87 10.51
N ASP A 515 12.25 -3.76 11.75
CA ASP A 515 13.49 -4.39 12.19
C ASP A 515 13.37 -5.94 12.28
N TYR A 516 12.15 -6.47 12.38
CA TYR A 516 11.84 -7.91 12.52
C TYR A 516 11.21 -8.52 11.27
N GLN A 517 11.21 -7.79 10.15
CA GLN A 517 10.73 -8.31 8.88
C GLN A 517 11.61 -9.46 8.38
N GLY A 518 10.99 -10.51 7.85
CA GLY A 518 11.70 -11.71 7.37
C GLY A 518 11.87 -12.83 8.40
N MET A 519 11.63 -12.58 9.70
CA MET A 519 11.71 -13.61 10.76
C MET A 519 10.46 -14.49 10.89
N GLY A 520 9.35 -14.14 10.21
CA GLY A 520 8.14 -14.98 10.16
C GLY A 520 7.03 -14.64 11.16
N TYR A 521 7.14 -13.56 11.96
CA TYR A 521 6.08 -13.14 12.90
C TYR A 521 4.73 -12.87 12.24
N GLY A 522 4.72 -12.26 11.04
CA GLY A 522 3.50 -12.04 10.28
C GLY A 522 2.81 -13.35 9.87
N SER A 523 3.59 -14.35 9.43
CA SER A 523 3.05 -15.68 9.08
C SER A 523 2.47 -16.38 10.30
N ARG A 524 3.15 -16.32 11.45
CA ARG A 524 2.65 -16.87 12.71
C ARG A 524 1.34 -16.21 13.13
N THR A 525 1.27 -14.88 13.03
CA THR A 525 0.06 -14.12 13.39
C THR A 525 -1.14 -14.54 12.55
N LEU A 526 -0.95 -14.71 11.24
CA LEU A 526 -2.01 -15.19 10.35
C LEU A 526 -2.42 -16.64 10.64
N GLN A 527 -1.46 -17.52 10.96
CA GLN A 527 -1.77 -18.90 11.34
C GLN A 527 -2.63 -18.93 12.61
N LEU A 528 -2.23 -18.22 13.67
CA LEU A 528 -3.00 -18.15 14.92
C LEU A 528 -4.39 -17.55 14.72
N LEU A 529 -4.49 -16.51 13.88
CA LEU A 529 -5.76 -15.88 13.54
C LEU A 529 -6.68 -16.83 12.76
N GLN A 530 -6.14 -17.63 11.84
CA GLN A 530 -6.90 -18.66 11.12
C GLN A 530 -7.41 -19.73 12.08
N GLN A 531 -6.54 -20.26 12.93
CA GLN A 531 -6.92 -21.24 13.97
C GLN A 531 -7.99 -20.72 14.92
N TYR A 532 -7.99 -19.41 15.21
CA TYR A 532 -9.01 -18.75 16.02
C TYR A 532 -10.39 -18.74 15.35
N TYR A 533 -10.46 -18.35 14.08
CA TYR A 533 -11.74 -18.33 13.36
C TYR A 533 -12.22 -19.72 12.90
N ASP A 534 -11.30 -20.68 12.71
CA ASP A 534 -11.64 -22.10 12.49
C ASP A 534 -12.13 -22.80 13.79
N GLY A 535 -12.09 -22.12 14.95
CA GLY A 535 -12.60 -22.66 16.21
C GLY A 535 -11.70 -23.73 16.86
N GLN A 536 -10.40 -23.79 16.51
CA GLN A 536 -9.48 -24.80 17.04
C GLN A 536 -9.08 -24.57 18.51
N PHE A 537 -9.35 -23.39 19.07
CA PHE A 537 -9.06 -23.08 20.47
C PHE A 537 -10.22 -23.52 21.37
N SER A 538 -9.93 -24.38 22.34
CA SER A 538 -10.87 -24.75 23.39
C SER A 538 -11.11 -23.55 24.32
N LEU A 539 -12.38 -23.19 24.51
CA LEU A 539 -12.79 -22.16 25.45
C LEU A 539 -12.49 -22.64 26.88
N LEU A 540 -11.90 -21.77 27.70
CA LEU A 540 -11.59 -22.09 29.10
C LEU A 540 -12.82 -22.02 30.01
N ASP A 541 -13.87 -21.28 29.62
CA ASP A 541 -15.13 -21.16 30.35
C ASP A 541 -16.30 -21.64 29.48
N GLU A 542 -16.94 -22.75 29.88
CA GLU A 542 -18.25 -23.21 29.36
C GLU A 542 -19.42 -22.39 29.94
N GLN A 543 -19.16 -21.39 30.79
CA GLN A 543 -20.21 -20.50 31.28
C GLN A 543 -20.40 -19.34 30.32
N GLU A 544 -21.59 -19.30 29.73
CA GLU A 544 -22.13 -18.17 28.99
C GLU A 544 -21.89 -16.86 29.76
N GLN A 545 -20.85 -16.11 29.39
CA GLN A 545 -20.87 -14.66 29.52
C GLN A 545 -21.63 -14.10 28.32
N THR A 546 -22.91 -14.47 28.21
CA THR A 546 -23.98 -13.53 27.82
C THR A 546 -24.17 -12.51 28.95
N THR A 547 -23.09 -11.97 29.50
CA THR A 547 -23.11 -10.62 30.02
C THR A 547 -22.86 -9.72 28.82
N THR A 548 -23.92 -9.49 28.05
CA THR A 548 -24.32 -8.09 27.90
C THR A 548 -24.40 -7.53 29.31
N SER A 549 -23.25 -7.15 29.89
CA SER A 549 -23.23 -6.05 30.82
C SER A 549 -23.82 -4.93 30.00
N THR A 550 -25.14 -4.77 30.09
CA THR A 550 -25.79 -3.49 29.99
C THR A 550 -24.88 -2.58 30.79
N ILE A 551 -24.01 -1.88 30.08
CA ILE A 551 -23.15 -0.86 30.64
C ILE A 551 -24.18 0.04 31.28
N THR A 552 -24.23 0.06 32.61
CA THR A 552 -25.01 1.03 33.35
C THR A 552 -24.50 2.37 32.87
N SER A 553 -25.21 2.95 31.89
CA SER A 553 -25.18 4.37 31.67
C SER A 553 -25.50 4.95 33.04
N VAL A 554 -24.50 5.59 33.65
CA VAL A 554 -24.71 6.34 34.87
C VAL A 554 -25.94 7.19 34.61
N SER A 555 -27.01 6.97 35.38
CA SER A 555 -28.24 7.75 35.34
C SER A 555 -27.88 9.22 35.52
N SER A 556 -27.75 9.92 34.40
CA SER A 556 -27.21 11.27 34.28
C SER A 556 -28.33 12.29 34.33
N GLU A 557 -29.17 12.21 35.36
CA GLU A 557 -30.28 13.17 35.55
C GLU A 557 -30.05 14.17 36.70
N ALA A 558 -28.92 14.14 37.41
CA ALA A 558 -28.80 14.95 38.63
C ALA A 558 -27.39 15.51 38.98
N VAL A 559 -26.54 15.87 38.02
CA VAL A 559 -25.27 16.56 38.33
C VAL A 559 -25.14 17.84 37.49
N SER A 560 -24.97 18.98 38.17
CA SER A 560 -24.75 20.30 37.57
C SER A 560 -23.32 20.38 36.99
N LEU A 561 -23.15 21.10 35.86
CA LEU A 561 -21.87 21.26 35.15
C LEU A 561 -20.70 21.74 36.04
N LEU A 562 -20.99 22.47 37.12
CA LEU A 562 -20.01 23.02 38.06
C LEU A 562 -19.40 21.97 39.00
N GLU A 563 -20.06 20.83 39.21
CA GLU A 563 -19.62 19.77 40.14
C GLU A 563 -19.12 18.51 39.43
N GLU A 564 -19.13 18.49 38.09
CA GLU A 564 -18.81 17.30 37.30
C GLU A 564 -17.29 17.07 37.20
N VAL A 565 -16.80 16.02 37.87
CA VAL A 565 -15.41 15.52 37.69
C VAL A 565 -15.40 14.44 36.62
N VAL A 566 -14.71 14.72 35.52
CA VAL A 566 -14.52 13.77 34.43
C VAL A 566 -13.46 12.74 34.81
N SER A 567 -13.87 11.52 35.17
CA SER A 567 -12.96 10.41 35.50
C SER A 567 -13.15 9.22 34.55
N PRO A 568 -12.10 8.43 34.26
CA PRO A 568 -12.23 7.17 33.52
C PRO A 568 -13.28 6.23 34.14
N ARG A 569 -13.91 5.37 33.33
CA ARG A 569 -14.91 4.39 33.77
C ARG A 569 -14.32 3.45 34.84
N LYS A 570 -15.08 3.19 35.91
CA LYS A 570 -14.57 2.51 37.13
C LYS A 570 -14.57 0.97 37.10
N ASP A 571 -15.21 0.34 36.11
CA ASP A 571 -15.22 -1.12 35.94
C ASP A 571 -14.90 -1.48 34.49
N LEU A 572 -13.60 -1.55 34.16
CA LEU A 572 -13.14 -1.83 32.81
C LEU A 572 -12.62 -3.27 32.71
N PRO A 573 -12.97 -4.02 31.64
CA PRO A 573 -12.36 -5.32 31.37
C PRO A 573 -10.84 -5.22 31.20
N PRO A 574 -10.10 -6.34 31.22
CA PRO A 574 -8.67 -6.32 30.97
C PRO A 574 -8.37 -5.86 29.53
N LEU A 575 -7.23 -5.17 29.36
CA LEU A 575 -6.78 -4.63 28.07
C LEU A 575 -6.50 -5.74 27.04
N LEU A 576 -5.90 -6.83 27.51
CA LEU A 576 -5.48 -7.97 26.70
C LEU A 576 -6.28 -9.19 27.15
N LEU A 577 -6.99 -9.79 26.21
CA LEU A 577 -7.69 -11.05 26.38
C LEU A 577 -6.95 -12.13 25.61
N LYS A 578 -6.79 -13.31 26.21
CA LYS A 578 -6.27 -14.47 25.49
C LYS A 578 -7.32 -14.96 24.50
N LEU A 579 -6.87 -15.58 23.41
CA LEU A 579 -7.79 -16.14 22.41
C LEU A 579 -8.73 -17.21 22.99
N ASN A 580 -8.32 -17.90 24.04
CA ASN A 580 -9.14 -18.94 24.69
C ASN A 580 -10.27 -18.37 25.58
N GLU A 581 -10.21 -17.07 25.91
CA GLU A 581 -11.17 -16.40 26.80
C GLU A 581 -12.35 -15.82 26.00
N ARG A 582 -12.23 -15.72 24.67
CA ARG A 582 -13.25 -15.12 23.80
C ARG A 582 -13.66 -16.10 22.71
N ARG A 583 -14.97 -16.24 22.49
CA ARG A 583 -15.51 -16.99 21.35
C ARG A 583 -15.37 -16.20 20.05
N ALA A 584 -14.85 -16.85 19.01
CA ALA A 584 -14.77 -16.30 17.66
C ALA A 584 -16.16 -16.22 16.99
N GLU A 585 -16.37 -15.18 16.19
CA GLU A 585 -17.51 -15.10 15.27
C GLU A 585 -17.37 -16.17 14.16
N ARG A 586 -18.50 -16.70 13.68
CA ARG A 586 -18.50 -17.63 12.55
C ARG A 586 -18.21 -16.87 11.25
N LEU A 587 -17.13 -17.25 10.58
CA LEU A 587 -16.68 -16.68 9.33
C LEU A 587 -16.55 -17.78 8.26
N ASP A 588 -16.99 -17.47 7.05
CA ASP A 588 -16.88 -18.34 5.88
C ASP A 588 -15.58 -18.09 5.11
N TYR A 589 -15.08 -16.85 5.13
CA TYR A 589 -13.84 -16.48 4.44
C TYR A 589 -13.04 -15.40 5.16
N LEU A 590 -11.73 -15.38 4.88
CA LEU A 590 -10.85 -14.26 5.17
C LEU A 590 -10.42 -13.57 3.89
N GLY A 591 -10.54 -12.25 3.86
CA GLY A 591 -10.18 -11.43 2.71
C GLY A 591 -9.09 -10.42 3.04
N VAL A 592 -8.28 -10.05 2.03
CA VAL A 592 -7.30 -8.97 2.12
C VAL A 592 -7.45 -8.04 0.93
N SER A 593 -7.25 -6.74 1.14
CA SER A 593 -7.19 -5.74 0.07
C SER A 593 -5.93 -4.89 0.26
N TYR A 594 -5.01 -4.93 -0.70
CA TYR A 594 -3.72 -4.23 -0.58
C TYR A 594 -3.16 -3.78 -1.94
N GLY A 595 -2.20 -2.86 -1.92
CA GLY A 595 -1.44 -2.45 -3.11
C GLY A 595 -0.48 -3.54 -3.57
N LEU A 596 -0.61 -3.99 -4.82
CA LEU A 596 0.11 -5.15 -5.34
C LEU A 596 1.63 -4.87 -5.41
N THR A 597 2.38 -5.53 -4.52
CA THR A 597 3.84 -5.62 -4.57
C THR A 597 4.32 -7.07 -4.60
N PRO A 598 5.48 -7.38 -5.21
CA PRO A 598 5.99 -8.76 -5.25
C PRO A 598 6.21 -9.37 -3.85
N GLN A 599 6.63 -8.57 -2.88
CA GLN A 599 6.88 -9.00 -1.50
C GLN A 599 5.58 -9.40 -0.80
N LEU A 600 4.55 -8.54 -0.86
CA LEU A 600 3.26 -8.83 -0.25
C LEU A 600 2.54 -9.98 -0.95
N LEU A 601 2.60 -10.06 -2.29
CA LEU A 601 2.04 -11.18 -3.04
C LEU A 601 2.63 -12.52 -2.59
N LYS A 602 3.96 -12.59 -2.43
CA LYS A 602 4.64 -13.79 -1.93
C LYS A 602 4.22 -14.13 -0.50
N PHE A 603 4.04 -13.11 0.35
CA PHE A 603 3.59 -13.27 1.73
C PHE A 603 2.17 -13.89 1.79
N TRP A 604 1.21 -13.31 1.08
CA TRP A 604 -0.18 -13.79 1.09
C TRP A 604 -0.34 -15.16 0.43
N LYS A 605 0.41 -15.44 -0.64
CA LYS A 605 0.44 -16.78 -1.24
C LYS A 605 0.98 -17.83 -0.29
N LYS A 606 2.02 -17.52 0.48
CA LYS A 606 2.51 -18.44 1.54
C LYS A 606 1.48 -18.68 2.63
N ALA A 607 0.59 -17.72 2.90
CA ALA A 607 -0.45 -17.82 3.91
C ALA A 607 -1.73 -18.56 3.45
N GLY A 608 -1.80 -18.97 2.18
CA GLY A 608 -2.94 -19.73 1.64
C GLY A 608 -3.96 -18.90 0.85
N PHE A 609 -3.73 -17.60 0.63
CA PHE A 609 -4.71 -16.73 -0.05
C PHE A 609 -4.68 -16.91 -1.58
N VAL A 610 -5.83 -16.70 -2.21
CA VAL A 610 -6.07 -16.81 -3.66
C VAL A 610 -6.50 -15.44 -4.22
N PRO A 611 -5.83 -14.92 -5.28
CA PRO A 611 -6.26 -13.67 -5.90
C PRO A 611 -7.58 -13.83 -6.64
N VAL A 612 -8.52 -12.92 -6.38
CA VAL A 612 -9.87 -12.94 -6.99
C VAL A 612 -10.11 -11.69 -7.84
N TYR A 613 -9.55 -10.56 -7.45
CA TYR A 613 -9.73 -9.31 -8.18
C TYR A 613 -8.45 -8.46 -8.18
N LEU A 614 -8.20 -7.80 -9.30
CA LEU A 614 -7.13 -6.82 -9.45
C LEU A 614 -7.67 -5.60 -10.20
N ARG A 615 -7.58 -4.43 -9.56
CA ARG A 615 -8.05 -3.18 -10.14
C ARG A 615 -7.16 -2.73 -11.31
N GLN A 616 -7.75 -2.36 -12.43
CA GLN A 616 -7.01 -1.91 -13.61
C GLN A 616 -6.41 -0.52 -13.43
N THR A 617 -7.14 0.43 -12.84
CA THR A 617 -6.61 1.76 -12.55
C THR A 617 -5.66 1.69 -11.35
N PRO A 618 -4.38 2.07 -11.49
CA PRO A 618 -3.49 2.19 -10.34
C PRO A 618 -3.99 3.32 -9.42
N ASN A 619 -3.61 3.26 -8.16
CA ASN A 619 -3.84 4.36 -7.24
C ASN A 619 -2.81 5.47 -7.51
N ASP A 620 -3.25 6.71 -7.70
CA ASP A 620 -2.35 7.83 -8.04
C ASP A 620 -1.28 8.08 -6.98
N LEU A 621 -1.60 7.80 -5.71
CA LEU A 621 -0.70 8.01 -4.58
C LEU A 621 0.43 6.98 -4.49
N THR A 622 0.14 5.69 -4.73
CA THR A 622 1.13 4.62 -4.59
C THR A 622 1.68 4.16 -5.94
N GLY A 623 1.01 4.47 -7.04
CA GLY A 623 1.27 3.91 -8.37
C GLY A 623 0.99 2.40 -8.46
N GLU A 624 0.41 1.81 -7.41
CA GLU A 624 0.17 0.37 -7.32
C GLU A 624 -1.30 0.03 -7.61
N HIS A 625 -1.54 -1.18 -8.10
CA HIS A 625 -2.87 -1.69 -8.36
C HIS A 625 -3.42 -2.38 -7.10
N SER A 626 -4.65 -2.08 -6.71
CA SER A 626 -5.30 -2.75 -5.57
C SER A 626 -5.68 -4.18 -5.94
N CYS A 627 -5.22 -5.15 -5.15
CA CYS A 627 -5.51 -6.57 -5.29
C CYS A 627 -6.34 -7.06 -4.11
N ILE A 628 -7.41 -7.80 -4.40
CA ILE A 628 -8.21 -8.52 -3.41
C ILE A 628 -7.86 -10.01 -3.51
N MET A 629 -7.46 -10.59 -2.39
CA MET A 629 -7.25 -12.02 -2.25
C MET A 629 -8.15 -12.59 -1.16
N LEU A 630 -8.70 -13.78 -1.39
CA LEU A 630 -9.60 -14.47 -0.47
C LEU A 630 -9.00 -15.80 -0.05
N LYS A 631 -9.39 -16.26 1.14
CA LYS A 631 -9.12 -17.59 1.65
C LYS A 631 -10.39 -18.11 2.30
N GLU A 632 -10.82 -19.29 1.89
CA GLU A 632 -11.96 -19.99 2.49
C GLU A 632 -11.57 -20.56 3.86
N LEU A 633 -12.48 -20.45 4.83
CA LEU A 633 -12.38 -21.06 6.15
C LEU A 633 -13.34 -22.26 6.22
N ASN A 634 -13.08 -23.24 7.10
CA ASN A 634 -13.94 -24.42 7.29
C ASN A 634 -14.18 -25.28 6.03
N ALA A 635 -13.18 -25.40 5.15
CA ALA A 635 -13.25 -26.20 3.91
C ALA A 635 -13.52 -27.71 4.11
N GLU A 636 -13.46 -28.21 5.35
CA GLU A 636 -13.76 -29.60 5.71
C GLU A 636 -15.26 -29.85 5.95
N GLU A 637 -16.03 -28.84 6.36
CA GLU A 637 -17.48 -28.94 6.57
C GLU A 637 -18.29 -28.62 5.29
N SER A 638 -17.65 -27.98 4.30
CA SER A 638 -18.28 -27.58 3.05
C SER A 638 -18.44 -28.77 2.09
N THR A 639 -19.68 -29.17 1.82
CA THR A 639 -20.07 -30.12 0.76
C THR A 639 -19.43 -29.74 -0.59
N GLU A 640 -19.18 -30.72 -1.48
CA GLU A 640 -18.53 -30.53 -2.81
C GLU A 640 -19.13 -29.41 -3.68
N GLN A 641 -20.36 -28.95 -3.39
CA GLN A 641 -21.06 -27.86 -4.07
C GLN A 641 -20.55 -26.45 -3.72
N ASN A 642 -19.79 -26.27 -2.63
CA ASN A 642 -19.38 -24.94 -2.12
C ASN A 642 -18.01 -24.45 -2.63
N GLN A 643 -17.46 -24.99 -3.71
CA GLN A 643 -16.16 -24.54 -4.24
C GLN A 643 -16.21 -23.21 -5.04
N TRP A 644 -16.92 -22.20 -4.52
CA TRP A 644 -17.04 -20.88 -5.16
C TRP A 644 -15.67 -20.21 -5.36
N LEU A 645 -14.71 -20.42 -4.45
CA LEU A 645 -13.36 -19.85 -4.57
C LEU A 645 -12.60 -20.41 -5.79
N SER A 646 -12.80 -21.70 -6.12
CA SER A 646 -12.22 -22.31 -7.33
C SER A 646 -12.84 -21.73 -8.60
N ALA A 647 -14.16 -21.53 -8.61
CA ALA A 647 -14.86 -20.89 -9.72
C ALA A 647 -14.37 -19.45 -9.97
N PHE A 648 -14.26 -18.64 -8.90
CA PHE A 648 -13.72 -17.28 -8.98
C PHE A 648 -12.27 -17.26 -9.43
N TRP A 649 -11.44 -18.21 -9.00
CA TRP A 649 -10.06 -18.32 -9.46
C TRP A 649 -9.95 -18.63 -10.95
N LYS A 650 -10.77 -19.57 -11.46
CA LYS A 650 -10.81 -19.91 -12.90
C LYS A 650 -11.20 -18.70 -13.74
N ASP A 651 -12.24 -17.98 -13.33
CA ASP A 651 -12.70 -16.79 -14.05
C ASP A 651 -11.69 -15.63 -13.94
N PHE A 652 -11.12 -15.39 -12.75
CA PHE A 652 -10.04 -14.42 -12.56
C PHE A 652 -8.84 -14.71 -13.48
N ARG A 653 -8.39 -15.96 -13.59
CA ARG A 653 -7.31 -16.35 -14.50
C ARG A 653 -7.65 -16.02 -15.94
N ARG A 654 -8.85 -16.37 -16.41
CA ARG A 654 -9.29 -16.09 -17.78
C ARG A 654 -9.31 -14.59 -18.06
N ARG A 655 -9.90 -13.80 -17.16
CA ARG A 655 -9.94 -12.32 -17.25
C ARG A 655 -8.53 -11.73 -17.20
N PHE A 656 -7.70 -12.17 -16.28
CA PHE A 656 -6.34 -11.67 -16.11
C PHE A 656 -5.50 -11.90 -17.36
N LEU A 657 -5.56 -13.09 -17.97
CA LEU A 657 -4.85 -13.39 -19.22
C LEU A 657 -5.28 -12.46 -20.37
N SER A 658 -6.57 -12.09 -20.45
CA SER A 658 -7.02 -11.09 -21.43
C SER A 658 -6.62 -9.65 -21.09
N LEU A 659 -6.45 -9.33 -19.81
CA LEU A 659 -6.13 -7.98 -19.35
C LEU A 659 -4.62 -7.68 -19.37
N LEU A 660 -3.76 -8.70 -19.52
CA LEU A 660 -2.30 -8.57 -19.53
C LEU A 660 -1.77 -7.66 -20.66
N SER A 661 -2.45 -7.59 -21.79
CA SER A 661 -2.07 -6.75 -22.93
C SER A 661 -2.40 -5.27 -22.76
N PHE A 662 -3.34 -4.93 -21.85
CA PHE A 662 -3.80 -3.56 -21.63
C PHE A 662 -2.93 -2.88 -20.57
N GLN A 663 -3.52 -2.42 -19.46
CA GLN A 663 -2.82 -1.66 -18.42
C GLN A 663 -1.74 -2.49 -17.71
N PHE A 664 -1.90 -3.82 -17.66
CA PHE A 664 -0.97 -4.74 -17.02
C PHE A 664 0.24 -5.11 -17.89
N SER A 665 0.35 -4.54 -19.10
CA SER A 665 1.57 -4.61 -19.92
C SER A 665 2.76 -4.01 -19.19
N LYS A 666 2.54 -2.99 -18.35
CA LYS A 666 3.57 -2.32 -17.55
C LYS A 666 4.16 -3.20 -16.44
N PHE A 667 3.53 -4.32 -16.08
CA PHE A 667 4.06 -5.21 -15.04
C PHE A 667 5.26 -5.99 -15.52
N SER A 668 6.21 -6.27 -14.62
CA SER A 668 7.26 -7.24 -14.91
C SER A 668 6.63 -8.63 -15.19
N PRO A 669 7.09 -9.37 -16.21
CA PRO A 669 6.62 -10.72 -16.51
C PRO A 669 6.76 -11.66 -15.32
N THR A 670 7.76 -11.45 -14.47
CA THR A 670 7.96 -12.23 -13.23
C THR A 670 6.83 -12.01 -12.23
N LEU A 671 6.34 -10.78 -12.10
CA LEU A 671 5.19 -10.45 -11.24
C LEU A 671 3.91 -11.06 -11.81
N ALA A 672 3.66 -10.90 -13.10
CA ALA A 672 2.49 -11.46 -13.76
C ALA A 672 2.44 -12.99 -13.65
N LEU A 673 3.59 -13.66 -13.85
CA LEU A 673 3.73 -15.10 -13.65
C LEU A 673 3.48 -15.49 -12.19
N ASN A 674 4.04 -14.73 -11.25
CA ASN A 674 3.80 -14.94 -9.83
C ASN A 674 2.34 -14.73 -9.44
N ILE A 675 1.53 -13.96 -10.18
CA ILE A 675 0.08 -13.84 -9.94
C ILE A 675 -0.63 -15.11 -10.44
N LEU A 676 -0.35 -15.52 -11.67
CA LEU A 676 -0.95 -16.69 -12.32
C LEU A 676 -0.65 -18.02 -11.60
N GLN A 677 0.56 -18.17 -11.04
CA GLN A 677 0.95 -19.41 -10.36
C GLN A 677 0.51 -19.38 -8.90
N ASN A 678 -0.60 -20.04 -8.56
CA ASN A 678 -0.98 -20.26 -7.18
C ASN A 678 -1.13 -21.76 -6.90
N LYS A 679 -0.33 -22.29 -5.96
CA LYS A 679 -0.37 -23.71 -5.59
C LYS A 679 -1.55 -24.07 -4.69
N ASN A 680 -2.18 -23.07 -4.08
CA ASN A 680 -3.22 -23.29 -3.06
C ASN A 680 -4.62 -23.42 -3.66
N ALA A 681 -4.81 -23.02 -4.92
CA ALA A 681 -6.07 -23.22 -5.61
C ALA A 681 -6.09 -24.64 -6.19
N LYS A 682 -7.15 -25.41 -5.90
CA LYS A 682 -7.45 -26.66 -6.60
C LYS A 682 -7.82 -26.30 -8.03
N ASP A 683 -6.83 -26.32 -8.92
CA ASP A 683 -7.09 -26.26 -10.34
C ASP A 683 -7.69 -27.61 -10.74
N ASP A 684 -9.02 -27.70 -10.89
CA ASP A 684 -9.58 -28.78 -11.70
C ASP A 684 -8.91 -28.68 -13.06
N SER A 685 -8.16 -29.72 -13.44
CA SER A 685 -7.49 -29.79 -14.71
C SER A 685 -8.55 -29.61 -15.81
N PRO A 686 -8.48 -28.53 -16.62
CA PRO A 686 -9.37 -28.42 -17.76
C PRO A 686 -9.12 -29.60 -18.71
N ALA A 687 -10.13 -29.96 -19.49
CA ALA A 687 -10.01 -30.99 -20.52
C ALA A 687 -8.80 -30.67 -21.42
N ALA A 688 -7.97 -31.69 -21.67
CA ALA A 688 -6.82 -31.56 -22.56
C ALA A 688 -7.27 -31.13 -23.96
N LEU A 689 -6.45 -30.33 -24.64
CA LEU A 689 -6.73 -29.84 -25.99
C LEU A 689 -7.03 -31.02 -26.93
N THR A 690 -8.13 -30.95 -27.66
CA THR A 690 -8.49 -31.95 -28.68
C THR A 690 -7.98 -31.57 -30.08
N SER A 691 -7.85 -32.55 -30.98
CA SER A 691 -7.40 -32.28 -32.36
C SER A 691 -8.37 -31.37 -33.13
N ALA A 692 -9.67 -31.49 -32.86
CA ALA A 692 -10.69 -30.63 -33.44
C ALA A 692 -10.55 -29.17 -33.00
N GLU A 693 -10.25 -28.93 -31.72
CA GLU A 693 -9.99 -27.57 -31.19
C GLU A 693 -8.70 -26.98 -31.76
N LEU A 694 -7.67 -27.82 -31.97
CA LEU A 694 -6.43 -27.40 -32.61
C LEU A 694 -6.68 -26.96 -34.06
N ALA A 695 -7.43 -27.74 -34.83
CA ALA A 695 -7.77 -27.41 -36.22
C ALA A 695 -8.69 -26.17 -36.33
N ALA A 696 -9.52 -25.92 -35.31
CA ALA A 696 -10.36 -24.73 -35.24
C ALA A 696 -9.55 -23.45 -34.91
N THR A 697 -8.42 -23.59 -34.20
CA THR A 697 -7.59 -22.46 -33.77
C THR A 697 -6.40 -22.17 -34.70
N PHE A 698 -5.81 -23.20 -35.30
CA PHE A 698 -4.64 -23.09 -36.17
C PHE A 698 -4.92 -23.66 -37.56
N THR A 699 -4.58 -22.91 -38.61
CA THR A 699 -4.60 -23.46 -39.96
C THR A 699 -3.38 -24.36 -40.20
N PRO A 700 -3.45 -25.29 -41.17
CA PRO A 700 -2.28 -26.10 -41.55
C PRO A 700 -1.07 -25.27 -41.99
N TYR A 701 -1.29 -24.05 -42.50
CA TYR A 701 -0.21 -23.13 -42.86
C TYR A 701 0.48 -22.54 -41.63
N ASP A 702 -0.26 -22.28 -40.55
CA ASP A 702 0.30 -21.75 -39.30
C ASP A 702 1.19 -22.79 -38.62
N LEU A 703 0.77 -24.06 -38.63
CA LEU A 703 1.58 -25.17 -38.12
C LEU A 703 2.89 -25.32 -38.90
N LYS A 704 2.85 -25.21 -40.23
CA LYS A 704 4.06 -25.19 -41.07
C LYS A 704 4.98 -24.02 -40.75
N ARG A 705 4.44 -22.83 -40.49
CA ARG A 705 5.23 -21.63 -40.09
C ARG A 705 5.93 -21.85 -38.74
N LEU A 706 5.21 -22.40 -37.75
CA LEU A 706 5.78 -22.75 -36.45
C LEU A 706 6.90 -23.80 -36.59
N GLU A 707 6.73 -24.79 -37.46
CA GLU A 707 7.75 -25.79 -37.76
C GLU A 707 8.98 -25.21 -38.48
N MET A 708 8.78 -24.28 -39.43
CA MET A 708 9.89 -23.60 -40.10
C MET A 708 10.72 -22.76 -39.12
N TYR A 709 10.07 -22.10 -38.16
CA TYR A 709 10.76 -21.38 -37.08
C TYR A 709 11.50 -22.31 -36.12
N SER A 710 10.90 -23.45 -35.74
CA SER A 710 11.54 -24.42 -34.84
C SER A 710 12.82 -25.01 -35.43
N ARG A 711 12.92 -25.06 -36.77
CA ARG A 711 14.11 -25.45 -37.55
C ARG A 711 15.09 -24.29 -37.81
N ASN A 712 14.86 -23.10 -37.23
CA ASN A 712 15.68 -21.89 -37.40
C ASN A 712 15.76 -21.38 -38.86
N MET A 713 14.78 -21.68 -39.71
CA MET A 713 14.79 -21.24 -41.13
C MET A 713 14.16 -19.86 -41.34
N VAL A 714 13.49 -19.33 -40.31
CA VAL A 714 12.61 -18.17 -40.39
C VAL A 714 12.78 -17.30 -39.15
N ASP A 715 12.63 -15.98 -39.28
CA ASP A 715 12.67 -15.03 -38.16
C ASP A 715 11.41 -15.06 -37.29
N TYR A 716 11.55 -14.64 -36.03
CA TYR A 716 10.45 -14.70 -35.06
C TYR A 716 9.24 -13.83 -35.43
N HIS A 717 9.42 -12.76 -36.21
CA HIS A 717 8.33 -11.90 -36.68
C HIS A 717 7.26 -12.68 -37.45
N LEU A 718 7.65 -13.75 -38.15
CA LEU A 718 6.75 -14.62 -38.91
C LEU A 718 5.96 -15.60 -38.06
N ILE A 719 6.10 -15.60 -36.73
CA ILE A 719 5.25 -16.40 -35.83
C ILE A 719 4.55 -15.56 -34.76
N MET A 720 4.80 -14.24 -34.71
CA MET A 720 4.29 -13.33 -33.68
C MET A 720 2.77 -13.28 -33.60
N ASP A 721 2.08 -13.48 -34.73
CA ASP A 721 0.62 -13.59 -34.82
C ASP A 721 0.07 -14.80 -34.04
N MET A 722 0.83 -15.89 -33.95
CA MET A 722 0.38 -17.14 -33.32
C MET A 722 0.75 -17.26 -31.84
N ILE A 723 1.77 -16.52 -31.38
CA ILE A 723 2.24 -16.58 -29.98
C ILE A 723 1.17 -16.25 -28.94
N PRO A 724 0.26 -15.27 -29.12
CA PRO A 724 -0.75 -14.95 -28.13
C PRO A 724 -1.72 -16.11 -27.88
N VAL A 725 -2.06 -16.86 -28.94
CA VAL A 725 -2.92 -18.05 -28.84
C VAL A 725 -2.17 -19.16 -28.12
N VAL A 726 -0.93 -19.45 -28.53
CA VAL A 726 -0.07 -20.46 -27.88
C VAL A 726 0.12 -20.17 -26.39
N ALA A 727 0.40 -18.91 -26.03
CA ALA A 727 0.56 -18.49 -24.65
C ALA A 727 -0.74 -18.66 -23.87
N ARG A 728 -1.90 -18.32 -24.45
CA ARG A 728 -3.21 -18.53 -23.80
C ARG A 728 -3.47 -20.01 -23.54
N LEU A 729 -3.26 -20.89 -24.52
CA LEU A 729 -3.42 -22.34 -24.36
C LEU A 729 -2.48 -22.89 -23.28
N TYR A 730 -1.24 -22.40 -23.23
CA TYR A 730 -0.28 -22.78 -22.19
C TYR A 730 -0.75 -22.41 -20.79
N PHE A 731 -1.09 -21.13 -20.57
CA PHE A 731 -1.48 -20.64 -19.24
C PHE A 731 -2.87 -21.08 -18.79
N LEU A 732 -3.73 -21.53 -19.72
CA LEU A 732 -4.97 -22.24 -19.41
C LEU A 732 -4.76 -23.74 -19.14
N LYS A 733 -3.50 -24.23 -19.13
CA LYS A 733 -3.15 -25.66 -18.93
C LYS A 733 -3.78 -26.61 -19.96
N GLN A 734 -4.08 -26.11 -21.16
CA GLN A 734 -4.64 -26.94 -22.25
C GLN A 734 -3.54 -27.70 -23.02
N LEU A 735 -2.28 -27.22 -22.97
CA LEU A 735 -1.12 -27.86 -23.61
C LEU A 735 -0.53 -29.04 -22.82
N GLY A 736 -1.30 -29.71 -21.97
CA GLY A 736 -0.84 -30.87 -21.17
C GLY A 736 0.36 -30.56 -20.26
N ASP A 737 1.21 -31.57 -20.03
CA ASP A 737 2.35 -31.54 -19.09
C ASP A 737 3.63 -30.88 -19.65
N ILE A 738 3.51 -29.88 -20.53
CA ILE A 738 4.70 -29.15 -21.00
C ILE A 738 5.31 -28.36 -19.84
N THR A 739 6.42 -28.86 -19.32
CA THR A 739 7.21 -28.15 -18.31
C THR A 739 8.15 -27.14 -18.98
N LEU A 740 7.93 -25.87 -18.68
CA LEU A 740 8.82 -24.76 -19.07
C LEU A 740 9.55 -24.25 -17.84
N SER A 741 10.77 -23.73 -18.03
CA SER A 741 11.49 -23.05 -16.95
C SER A 741 10.81 -21.73 -16.61
N VAL A 742 11.05 -21.19 -15.40
CA VAL A 742 10.45 -19.92 -14.97
C VAL A 742 10.80 -18.78 -15.95
N ALA A 743 12.04 -18.73 -16.45
CA ALA A 743 12.47 -17.76 -17.45
C ALA A 743 11.75 -17.95 -18.79
N GLN A 744 11.54 -19.20 -19.23
CA GLN A 744 10.77 -19.51 -20.44
C GLN A 744 9.29 -19.11 -20.32
N CYS A 745 8.67 -19.35 -19.17
CA CYS A 745 7.30 -18.93 -18.90
C CYS A 745 7.19 -17.40 -18.86
N ALA A 746 8.12 -16.72 -18.19
CA ALA A 746 8.15 -15.26 -18.15
C ALA A 746 8.32 -14.67 -19.55
N LEU A 747 9.16 -15.27 -20.38
CA LEU A 747 9.37 -14.88 -21.77
C LEU A 747 8.11 -15.09 -22.63
N LEU A 748 7.48 -16.27 -22.54
CA LEU A 748 6.25 -16.59 -23.27
C LEU A 748 5.10 -15.64 -22.86
N LEU A 749 5.01 -15.30 -21.58
CA LEU A 749 4.04 -14.33 -21.07
C LEU A 749 4.34 -12.91 -21.58
N GLY A 750 5.61 -12.49 -21.52
CA GLY A 750 6.04 -11.16 -21.93
C GLY A 750 5.80 -10.89 -23.42
N ILE A 751 6.22 -11.82 -24.28
CA ILE A 751 6.05 -11.70 -25.74
C ILE A 751 4.58 -11.98 -26.14
N GLY A 752 3.99 -13.04 -25.61
CA GLY A 752 2.69 -13.53 -26.07
C GLY A 752 1.49 -12.77 -25.52
N LEU A 753 1.50 -12.43 -24.23
CA LEU A 753 0.33 -11.86 -23.54
C LEU A 753 0.48 -10.39 -23.15
N GLN A 754 1.70 -9.92 -22.87
CA GLN A 754 1.97 -8.51 -22.59
C GLN A 754 2.41 -7.71 -23.82
N HIS A 755 2.74 -8.39 -24.93
CA HIS A 755 3.24 -7.80 -26.18
C HIS A 755 4.45 -6.87 -26.02
N LYS A 756 5.37 -7.22 -25.11
CA LYS A 756 6.59 -6.46 -24.89
C LYS A 756 7.61 -6.67 -26.00
N SER A 757 8.42 -5.65 -26.25
CA SER A 757 9.58 -5.78 -27.13
C SER A 757 10.69 -6.58 -26.46
N VAL A 758 11.60 -7.11 -27.27
CA VAL A 758 12.74 -7.91 -26.78
C VAL A 758 13.69 -7.03 -25.97
N ASP A 759 13.88 -5.78 -26.37
CA ASP A 759 14.72 -4.80 -25.68
C ASP A 759 14.20 -4.45 -24.27
N GLU A 760 12.87 -4.40 -24.11
CA GLU A 760 12.25 -4.23 -22.80
C GLU A 760 12.44 -5.47 -21.92
N LEU A 761 12.29 -6.66 -22.50
CA LEU A 761 12.47 -7.93 -21.80
C LEU A 761 13.93 -8.17 -21.41
N GLU A 762 14.90 -7.71 -22.20
CA GLU A 762 16.33 -7.73 -21.88
C GLU A 762 16.62 -6.94 -20.60
N LYS A 763 16.02 -5.75 -20.45
CA LYS A 763 16.16 -4.92 -19.26
C LYS A 763 15.47 -5.51 -18.03
N GLU A 764 14.33 -6.17 -18.20
CA GLU A 764 13.54 -6.68 -17.07
C GLU A 764 13.96 -8.08 -16.59
N ILE A 765 14.42 -8.94 -17.50
CA ILE A 765 14.88 -10.30 -17.20
C ILE A 765 16.39 -10.32 -16.91
N GLU A 766 17.11 -9.22 -17.18
CA GLU A 766 18.56 -9.08 -17.00
C GLU A 766 19.36 -10.14 -17.77
N LEU A 767 18.86 -10.53 -18.95
CA LEU A 767 19.50 -11.49 -19.85
C LEU A 767 19.73 -10.88 -21.23
N PRO A 768 20.89 -11.12 -21.87
CA PRO A 768 21.18 -10.63 -23.21
C PRO A 768 20.13 -11.08 -24.23
N GLY A 769 19.76 -10.19 -25.16
CA GLY A 769 18.72 -10.46 -26.17
C GLY A 769 18.94 -11.74 -27.00
N SER A 770 20.20 -12.09 -27.30
CA SER A 770 20.54 -13.33 -28.03
C SER A 770 20.18 -14.61 -27.24
N GLN A 771 20.37 -14.58 -25.92
CA GLN A 771 20.01 -15.70 -25.05
C GLN A 771 18.50 -15.83 -24.90
N LEU A 772 17.78 -14.69 -24.82
CA LEU A 772 16.31 -14.68 -24.79
C LEU A 772 15.72 -15.32 -26.03
N MET A 773 16.22 -14.98 -27.23
CA MET A 773 15.77 -15.62 -28.47
C MET A 773 16.09 -17.11 -28.53
N GLY A 774 17.25 -17.53 -28.02
CA GLY A 774 17.59 -18.94 -27.88
C GLY A 774 16.61 -19.70 -26.97
N LEU A 775 16.17 -19.08 -25.86
CA LEU A 775 15.16 -19.64 -24.97
C LEU A 775 13.78 -19.68 -25.63
N PHE A 776 13.40 -18.63 -26.34
CA PHE A 776 12.14 -18.55 -27.07
C PHE A 776 12.02 -19.67 -28.11
N ASN A 777 13.07 -19.90 -28.89
CA ASN A 777 13.11 -20.99 -29.87
C ASN A 777 12.91 -22.37 -29.23
N ARG A 778 13.52 -22.62 -28.06
CA ARG A 778 13.31 -23.85 -27.30
C ARG A 778 11.86 -24.02 -26.83
N VAL A 779 11.16 -22.93 -26.49
CA VAL A 779 9.73 -22.97 -26.13
C VAL A 779 8.91 -23.40 -27.35
N ILE A 780 9.13 -22.78 -28.50
CA ILE A 780 8.37 -23.10 -29.72
C ILE A 780 8.63 -24.55 -30.17
N ARG A 781 9.86 -25.05 -30.07
CA ARG A 781 10.16 -26.48 -30.35
C ARG A 781 9.32 -27.42 -29.51
N LYS A 782 9.17 -27.16 -28.21
CA LYS A 782 8.35 -27.98 -27.31
C LYS A 782 6.86 -27.92 -27.69
N VAL A 783 6.37 -26.75 -28.06
CA VAL A 783 4.97 -26.57 -28.50
C VAL A 783 4.71 -27.32 -29.80
N VAL A 784 5.60 -27.21 -30.79
CA VAL A 784 5.49 -27.94 -32.07
C VAL A 784 5.54 -29.45 -31.86
N GLN A 785 6.43 -29.93 -30.99
CA GLN A 785 6.47 -31.36 -30.63
C GLN A 785 5.14 -31.85 -30.04
N PHE A 786 4.53 -31.06 -29.15
CA PHE A 786 3.21 -31.40 -28.59
C PHE A 786 2.11 -31.41 -29.65
N PHE A 787 2.08 -30.42 -30.55
CA PHE A 787 1.10 -30.39 -31.64
C PHE A 787 1.26 -31.57 -32.60
N ASN A 788 2.49 -31.99 -32.90
CA ASN A 788 2.76 -33.16 -33.72
C ASN A 788 2.25 -34.44 -33.04
N ILE A 789 2.56 -34.65 -31.75
CA ILE A 789 2.06 -35.80 -30.98
C ILE A 789 0.53 -35.84 -30.97
N LEU A 790 -0.12 -34.68 -30.82
CA LEU A 790 -1.57 -34.59 -30.80
C LEU A 790 -2.18 -34.94 -32.17
N GLN A 791 -1.55 -34.51 -33.27
CA GLN A 791 -1.94 -34.89 -34.63
C GLN A 791 -1.69 -36.37 -34.92
N GLU A 792 -0.55 -36.91 -34.49
CA GLU A 792 -0.22 -38.33 -34.61
C GLU A 792 -1.27 -39.18 -33.89
N ASN A 793 -1.59 -38.85 -32.63
CA ASN A 793 -2.63 -39.56 -31.87
C ASN A 793 -4.01 -39.49 -32.53
N ALA A 794 -4.36 -38.37 -33.17
CA ALA A 794 -5.62 -38.22 -33.88
C ALA A 794 -5.66 -39.07 -35.16
N VAL A 795 -4.56 -39.10 -35.92
CA VAL A 795 -4.42 -39.95 -37.11
C VAL A 795 -4.42 -41.43 -36.70
N GLU A 796 -3.77 -41.81 -35.61
CA GLU A 796 -3.82 -43.17 -35.06
C GLU A 796 -5.26 -43.55 -34.69
N ALA A 797 -6.00 -42.67 -34.03
CA ALA A 797 -7.40 -42.92 -33.68
C ALA A 797 -8.30 -43.07 -34.93
N GLU A 798 -8.08 -42.28 -35.98
CA GLU A 798 -8.79 -42.41 -37.26
C GLU A 798 -8.38 -43.68 -38.02
N MET A 799 -7.12 -44.08 -37.97
CA MET A 799 -6.62 -45.30 -38.61
C MET A 799 -7.18 -46.56 -37.93
N VAL A 800 -7.26 -46.59 -36.60
CA VAL A 800 -7.86 -47.69 -35.84
C VAL A 800 -9.37 -47.83 -36.13
N ALA A 801 -10.06 -46.74 -36.50
CA ALA A 801 -11.47 -46.79 -36.89
C ALA A 801 -11.71 -47.38 -38.29
N THR A 802 -10.68 -47.62 -39.10
CA THR A 802 -10.85 -48.21 -40.43
C THR A 802 -10.70 -49.74 -40.46
N LYS A 803 -11.88 -50.39 -40.36
CA LYS A 803 -12.26 -51.75 -40.79
C LYS A 803 -11.86 -52.95 -39.90
N ASP A 804 -12.73 -53.25 -38.94
CA ASP A 804 -13.14 -54.65 -38.74
C ASP A 804 -13.95 -55.07 -39.98
N ILE A 805 -13.32 -55.80 -40.90
CA ILE A 805 -14.06 -56.51 -41.96
C ILE A 805 -14.77 -57.68 -41.28
N SER A 806 -16.03 -57.50 -40.88
CA SER A 806 -16.89 -58.62 -40.53
C SER A 806 -17.21 -59.39 -41.82
N MET A 807 -16.45 -60.47 -42.09
CA MET A 807 -16.93 -61.46 -43.05
C MET A 807 -18.07 -62.24 -42.40
N GLU A 808 -19.31 -61.85 -42.65
CA GLU A 808 -20.45 -62.70 -42.32
C GLU A 808 -20.42 -63.94 -43.24
N PRO A 809 -20.46 -65.17 -42.69
CA PRO A 809 -20.55 -66.37 -43.51
C PRO A 809 -21.90 -66.37 -44.23
N THR A 810 -21.87 -66.47 -45.57
CA THR A 810 -23.07 -66.65 -46.37
C THR A 810 -23.68 -68.02 -46.09
N VAL A 811 -24.79 -68.05 -45.35
CA VAL A 811 -25.54 -69.27 -45.07
C VAL A 811 -26.40 -69.61 -46.29
N TYR A 812 -26.03 -70.65 -47.03
CA TYR A 812 -26.84 -71.21 -48.12
C TYR A 812 -27.52 -72.50 -47.67
N MET A 813 -28.86 -72.53 -47.72
CA MET A 813 -29.66 -73.70 -47.36
C MET A 813 -29.93 -74.54 -48.60
N ILE A 814 -29.27 -75.71 -48.71
CA ILE A 814 -29.45 -76.64 -49.82
C ILE A 814 -30.80 -77.35 -49.68
N ARG A 815 -31.60 -77.43 -50.76
CA ARG A 815 -32.99 -77.96 -50.73
C ARG A 815 -33.15 -79.40 -51.23
N GLY A 816 -32.05 -80.13 -51.43
CA GLY A 816 -32.09 -81.60 -51.55
C GLY A 816 -31.96 -82.16 -52.97
N ASP A 817 -31.43 -81.40 -53.93
CA ASP A 817 -31.02 -81.94 -55.23
C ASP A 817 -29.51 -82.23 -55.24
N ASP A 818 -29.12 -83.45 -55.66
CA ASP A 818 -27.72 -83.92 -55.65
C ASP A 818 -26.80 -83.08 -56.56
N GLU A 819 -27.32 -82.48 -57.64
CA GLU A 819 -26.54 -81.60 -58.53
C GLU A 819 -26.22 -80.24 -57.90
N GLU A 820 -27.05 -79.76 -56.97
CA GLU A 820 -26.86 -78.48 -56.27
C GLU A 820 -25.73 -78.60 -55.23
N TRP A 821 -25.61 -79.78 -54.62
CA TRP A 821 -24.54 -80.12 -53.67
C TRP A 821 -23.14 -80.01 -54.28
N ASP A 822 -22.94 -80.59 -55.47
CA ASP A 822 -21.64 -80.59 -56.15
C ASP A 822 -21.22 -79.20 -56.63
N GLN A 823 -22.18 -78.35 -57.02
CA GLN A 823 -21.89 -76.96 -57.40
C GLN A 823 -21.49 -76.10 -56.20
N VAL A 824 -22.15 -76.26 -55.05
CA VAL A 824 -21.85 -75.50 -53.83
C VAL A 824 -20.47 -75.90 -53.28
N LEU A 825 -20.14 -77.19 -53.28
CA LEU A 825 -18.83 -77.68 -52.82
C LEU A 825 -17.68 -77.25 -53.75
N LYS A 826 -17.88 -77.24 -55.08
CA LYS A 826 -16.88 -76.72 -56.02
C LYS A 826 -16.60 -75.22 -55.85
N LYS A 827 -17.61 -74.43 -55.49
CA LYS A 827 -17.45 -72.98 -55.27
C LYS A 827 -16.86 -72.65 -53.90
N ALA A 828 -17.18 -73.41 -52.86
CA ALA A 828 -16.78 -73.10 -51.48
C ALA A 828 -15.34 -73.53 -51.14
N GLY A 829 -14.75 -74.45 -51.91
CA GLY A 829 -13.35 -74.87 -51.73
C GLY A 829 -13.07 -75.52 -50.36
N HIS A 830 -11.80 -75.56 -49.95
CA HIS A 830 -11.34 -76.27 -48.74
C HIS A 830 -11.71 -75.62 -47.39
N THR A 831 -12.46 -74.51 -47.40
CA THR A 831 -12.79 -73.72 -46.19
C THR A 831 -14.26 -73.82 -45.77
N ALA A 832 -15.04 -74.73 -46.36
CA ALA A 832 -16.46 -74.91 -46.05
C ALA A 832 -16.68 -75.75 -44.77
N ILE A 833 -17.57 -75.30 -43.88
CA ILE A 833 -18.04 -76.06 -42.71
C ILE A 833 -19.50 -76.43 -42.96
N VAL A 834 -19.78 -77.73 -43.04
CA VAL A 834 -21.13 -78.28 -43.28
C VAL A 834 -21.74 -78.70 -41.95
N SER A 835 -22.91 -78.15 -41.59
CA SER A 835 -23.69 -78.63 -40.44
C SER A 835 -25.00 -79.25 -40.93
N ILE A 836 -25.25 -80.51 -40.59
CA ILE A 836 -26.50 -81.21 -40.91
C ILE A 836 -27.42 -81.09 -39.70
N LYS A 837 -28.55 -80.37 -39.84
CA LYS A 837 -29.64 -80.44 -38.86
C LYS A 837 -30.40 -81.74 -39.11
N ARG A 838 -30.39 -82.64 -38.13
CA ARG A 838 -31.25 -83.85 -38.11
C ARG A 838 -32.68 -83.51 -37.75
#